data_AF-A0A849XWC3-F1
#
_entry.id   AF-A0A849XWC3-F1
#
_cell.length_a   1.000
_cell.length_b   1.000
_cell.length_c   1.000
_cell.angle_alpha   90.00
_cell.angle_beta   90.00
_cell.angle_gamma   90.00
#
_symmetry.space_group_name_H-M   'P 1'
#
loop_
_entity.id
_entity.type
_entity.pdbx_description
1 polymer ?
#
loop_
_entity_poly.entity_id
_entity_poly.type
_entity_poly.pdbx_seq_one_letter_code
_entity_poly.pdbx_strand_id
1 'polypeptide(L)'
;MKRIEHPWIAGLMLALAVVPCRAESNSNYLFNAISTNFGGPFTVGSGASATNNRLVISNGGAVTNTTGTLGTGGGARNAAFVTNTGSRWVNLGDLTVGATAAESKSNSVTVADGGFVFSTNALIGSVGSYNSALVSGSGSVWSNVLSFTVGGAGTAPEFNTLIVSNGGTVVSASGVVGSGGGARNNQIILTGVNSLWTNSGNFTVGTLGKDNQLLIQDGAQLHNALGYIGSGAAATNNSVWVAGDGALWNNTDRLYVGDSGAGNRLVISNGALVISRRAASQASGIIGNAASSSNNLVIVTGSAGSGSLWSNTSFLIVGHQGNGTMIVADGGEVVSAGSGASVIGNQAASTGSIVRVTGVGSTWNAMNDLEIGVAGAENRLIITNGGLVSVAGRTRVGVSASSAGNLVLITGTGSMLQSGGIVSIGSNGVTSGSGSHIRVTDGGTLEANTMAAGLNGSGSISNIGGVFQFTTAAPVITNNTAGAISIHGGAISFRGITNADVSGSLGGNDLANLRFSGDNIFRLNQASNWSANAQNYTFAAGNPSNYAGLEMIHGATAWRSAWLAFGADGTMLISNSSATVAGTISNAGVIRIVNSTVTWQSNAVVGGRYMSDPSTNIFAGTLTVDPSGALQGGNGDLFVFQKDLALSSTNRVLHDLSSAAMRFTNATGGGTNHVLDLSGGSALDLGSNFASVAELATNFSLGQLQIGAGNRLQLTGAVVNAFYVGALDLGGLDTNALASVLDLDVNLYYDPDLADNAYLSGLIYDFDGWSGALIPLGIPIPEASALPLVLLGAAALGMTTRRKRRRATASNARSQNVAS
;
A
#
# COMPACT_ATOMS: atom_id res chain seq x y z
N MET A 1 60.34 76.08 28.71
CA MET A 1 61.31 75.36 29.57
C MET A 1 60.53 74.62 30.65
N LYS A 2 60.73 73.28 30.78
CA LYS A 2 60.36 72.35 31.90
C LYS A 2 58.83 72.15 32.13
N ARG A 3 58.15 70.98 32.02
CA ARG A 3 58.37 69.55 32.44
C ARG A 3 58.68 69.48 33.96
N ILE A 4 58.03 68.76 34.89
CA ILE A 4 57.21 67.52 35.02
C ILE A 4 56.42 67.71 36.37
N GLU A 5 55.20 67.21 36.65
CA GLU A 5 54.86 65.92 37.32
C GLU A 5 53.34 65.72 37.55
N HIS A 6 52.85 64.50 37.27
CA HIS A 6 51.68 63.79 37.83
C HIS A 6 52.19 62.83 38.95
N PRO A 7 51.41 62.07 39.79
CA PRO A 7 49.98 61.63 39.74
C PRO A 7 49.21 61.40 41.11
N TRP A 8 48.00 60.78 41.03
CA TRP A 8 47.11 60.07 42.01
C TRP A 8 46.10 60.90 42.85
N ILE A 9 44.76 60.75 42.76
CA ILE A 9 43.79 59.64 42.98
C ILE A 9 43.64 59.20 44.46
N ALA A 10 42.49 59.57 45.06
CA ALA A 10 41.62 58.83 46.00
C ALA A 10 40.53 59.83 46.48
N GLY A 11 39.23 59.58 46.57
CA GLY A 11 38.41 58.39 46.49
C GLY A 11 37.13 58.70 47.31
N LEU A 12 35.99 58.87 46.64
CA LEU A 12 34.67 58.79 47.27
C LEU A 12 33.82 57.86 46.41
N MET A 13 34.14 56.56 46.43
CA MET A 13 33.19 55.53 46.05
C MET A 13 32.10 55.52 47.12
N LEU A 14 30.96 56.15 46.82
CA LEU A 14 29.73 55.81 47.50
C LEU A 14 29.41 54.36 47.09
N ALA A 15 29.58 53.42 48.01
CA ALA A 15 29.12 52.06 47.82
C ALA A 15 27.59 52.11 47.59
N LEU A 16 27.16 52.01 46.33
CA LEU A 16 25.78 51.64 46.02
C LEU A 16 25.61 50.22 46.56
N ALA A 17 25.04 50.12 47.76
CA ALA A 17 24.44 48.88 48.18
C ALA A 17 23.43 48.47 47.11
N VAL A 18 23.61 47.29 46.54
CA VAL A 18 22.63 46.65 45.64
C VAL A 18 21.36 46.45 46.46
N VAL A 19 20.43 47.42 46.42
CA VAL A 19 19.11 47.24 47.01
C VAL A 19 18.31 46.42 46.00
N PRO A 20 17.93 45.16 46.31
CA PRO A 20 17.03 44.42 45.45
C PRO A 20 15.74 45.23 45.32
N CYS A 21 15.33 45.59 44.10
CA CYS A 21 14.02 46.18 43.88
C CYS A 21 12.96 45.10 44.19
N ARG A 22 11.98 45.44 45.03
CA ARG A 22 10.93 44.53 45.49
C ARG A 22 9.57 45.09 45.10
N ALA A 23 8.68 44.22 44.63
CA ALA A 23 7.28 44.55 44.38
C ALA A 23 6.41 43.96 45.49
N GLU A 24 5.56 44.78 46.06
CA GLU A 24 4.37 44.35 46.82
C GLU A 24 3.27 43.89 45.86
N SER A 25 2.23 43.19 46.32
CA SER A 25 1.13 42.73 45.45
C SER A 25 0.53 43.85 44.57
N ASN A 26 0.20 43.51 43.31
CA ASN A 26 -0.40 44.41 42.32
C ASN A 26 0.51 45.57 41.85
N SER A 27 1.83 45.43 41.94
CA SER A 27 2.77 46.44 41.45
C SER A 27 2.96 46.38 39.93
N ASN A 28 3.17 47.53 39.29
CA ASN A 28 3.48 47.65 37.86
C ASN A 28 4.85 48.33 37.64
N TYR A 29 5.80 47.62 37.04
CA TYR A 29 7.06 48.17 36.54
C TYR A 29 6.94 48.44 35.04
N LEU A 30 7.09 49.70 34.62
CA LEU A 30 6.97 50.11 33.23
C LEU A 30 8.27 50.72 32.71
N PHE A 31 8.85 50.09 31.69
CA PHE A 31 10.01 50.57 30.93
C PHE A 31 9.59 50.74 29.47
N ASN A 32 9.14 51.95 29.12
CA ASN A 32 8.65 52.30 27.80
C ASN A 32 9.62 53.28 27.16
N ALA A 33 10.27 52.91 26.06
CA ALA A 33 11.29 53.71 25.37
C ALA A 33 12.46 54.18 26.27
N ILE A 34 12.65 53.54 27.42
CA ILE A 34 13.67 53.88 28.42
C ILE A 34 14.55 52.65 28.68
N SER A 35 15.86 52.88 28.79
CA SER A 35 16.84 51.86 29.14
C SER A 35 17.27 51.98 30.61
N THR A 36 17.31 50.88 31.34
CA THR A 36 17.80 50.79 32.72
C THR A 36 18.73 49.59 32.91
N ASN A 37 19.70 49.72 33.82
CA ASN A 37 20.56 48.63 34.25
C ASN A 37 20.56 48.59 35.78
N PHE A 38 20.07 47.49 36.35
CA PHE A 38 19.98 47.32 37.79
C PHE A 38 21.30 46.91 38.45
N GLY A 39 22.31 46.46 37.69
CA GLY A 39 23.61 46.03 38.22
C GLY A 39 23.59 44.81 39.16
N GLY A 40 22.40 44.27 39.47
CA GLY A 40 22.16 43.16 40.38
C GLY A 40 20.88 42.38 40.02
N PRO A 41 20.42 41.45 40.88
CA PRO A 41 19.22 40.65 40.63
C PRO A 41 17.95 41.50 40.51
N PHE A 42 17.06 41.13 39.60
CA PHE A 42 15.75 41.76 39.40
C PHE A 42 14.64 40.74 39.68
N THR A 43 13.82 40.99 40.71
CA THR A 43 12.75 40.07 41.13
C THR A 43 11.40 40.75 41.07
N VAL A 44 10.44 40.10 40.39
CA VAL A 44 9.04 40.51 40.32
C VAL A 44 8.21 39.48 41.08
N GLY A 45 7.60 39.91 42.19
CA GLY A 45 6.83 39.04 43.08
C GLY A 45 7.70 38.22 44.04
N SER A 46 8.10 38.82 45.18
CA SER A 46 8.93 38.19 46.21
C SER A 46 8.17 37.99 47.53
N GLY A 47 8.04 36.73 47.96
CA GLY A 47 7.36 36.32 49.20
C GLY A 47 5.94 35.80 48.99
N ALA A 48 5.38 35.19 50.04
CA ALA A 48 4.15 34.38 49.97
C ALA A 48 2.89 35.19 49.59
N SER A 49 2.94 36.51 49.72
CA SER A 49 1.83 37.41 49.44
C SER A 49 2.09 38.33 48.24
N ALA A 50 3.14 38.09 47.44
CA ALA A 50 3.50 38.97 46.32
C ALA A 50 2.90 38.46 44.99
N THR A 51 1.65 38.84 44.75
CA THR A 51 0.84 38.36 43.63
C THR A 51 0.47 39.45 42.62
N ASN A 52 0.12 39.06 41.40
CA ASN A 52 -0.42 39.94 40.34
C ASN A 52 0.50 41.12 39.96
N ASN A 53 1.82 40.96 40.11
CA ASN A 53 2.77 41.98 39.71
C ASN A 53 3.01 41.95 38.21
N ARG A 54 3.29 43.11 37.61
CA ARG A 54 3.58 43.23 36.18
C ARG A 54 4.92 43.90 35.93
N LEU A 55 5.72 43.31 35.05
CA LEU A 55 6.81 43.98 34.35
C LEU A 55 6.36 44.24 32.90
N VAL A 56 6.52 45.46 32.41
CA VAL A 56 6.25 45.83 31.03
C VAL A 56 7.45 46.55 30.45
N ILE A 57 8.04 45.96 29.42
CA ILE A 57 9.13 46.53 28.62
C ILE A 57 8.59 46.67 27.20
N SER A 58 8.49 47.91 26.71
CA SER A 58 7.80 48.23 25.45
C SER A 58 8.45 49.38 24.68
N ASN A 59 8.09 49.49 23.40
CA ASN A 59 8.52 50.53 22.46
C ASN A 59 10.02 50.88 22.54
N GLY A 60 10.90 49.87 22.50
CA GLY A 60 12.34 50.09 22.54
C GLY A 60 12.94 50.24 23.94
N GLY A 61 12.16 50.03 25.00
CA GLY A 61 12.69 50.01 26.37
C GLY A 61 13.66 48.85 26.61
N ALA A 62 14.65 49.03 27.48
CA ALA A 62 15.62 47.99 27.79
C ALA A 62 15.83 47.83 29.31
N VAL A 63 15.85 46.60 29.79
CA VAL A 63 16.17 46.25 31.18
C VAL A 63 17.34 45.29 31.19
N THR A 64 18.41 45.63 31.91
CA THR A 64 19.54 44.72 32.16
C THR A 64 19.68 44.45 33.66
N ASN A 65 19.91 43.19 34.03
CA ASN A 65 20.08 42.74 35.41
C ASN A 65 21.00 41.50 35.47
N THR A 66 21.51 41.15 36.66
CA THR A 66 22.37 39.97 36.80
C THR A 66 21.56 38.68 36.74
N THR A 67 20.47 38.55 37.48
CA THR A 67 19.53 37.40 37.37
C THR A 67 18.10 37.90 37.40
N GLY A 68 17.21 37.26 36.64
CA GLY A 68 15.80 37.59 36.57
C GLY A 68 14.97 36.57 37.33
N THR A 69 14.00 37.01 38.12
CA THR A 69 13.08 36.09 38.80
C THR A 69 11.66 36.62 38.76
N LEU A 70 10.73 35.77 38.34
CA LEU A 70 9.30 36.03 38.35
C LEU A 70 8.61 35.03 39.28
N GLY A 71 8.16 35.49 40.45
CA GLY A 71 7.58 34.66 41.49
C GLY A 71 8.62 33.86 42.29
N THR A 72 8.94 34.33 43.49
CA THR A 72 9.76 33.62 44.50
C THR A 72 9.05 33.63 45.86
N GLY A 73 9.29 32.61 46.69
CA GLY A 73 8.75 32.51 48.05
C GLY A 73 7.23 32.39 48.12
N GLY A 74 6.56 31.93 47.05
CA GLY A 74 5.10 31.83 46.95
C GLY A 74 4.44 32.94 46.12
N GLY A 75 5.23 33.83 45.50
CA GLY A 75 4.71 34.84 44.57
C GLY A 75 4.06 34.20 43.34
N ALA A 76 2.76 34.43 43.17
CA ALA A 76 1.93 33.81 42.14
C ALA A 76 1.29 34.84 41.21
N ARG A 77 0.90 34.44 39.99
CA ARG A 77 0.19 35.29 39.02
C ARG A 77 0.96 36.55 38.60
N ASN A 78 2.27 36.56 38.72
CA ASN A 78 3.09 37.67 38.26
C ASN A 78 3.32 37.54 36.75
N ALA A 79 3.44 38.65 36.03
CA ALA A 79 3.54 38.67 34.58
C ALA A 79 4.67 39.60 34.11
N ALA A 80 5.41 39.19 33.08
CA ALA A 80 6.37 40.03 32.38
C ALA A 80 6.02 40.11 30.90
N PHE A 81 6.01 41.32 30.34
CA PHE A 81 5.71 41.60 28.94
C PHE A 81 6.90 42.31 28.32
N VAL A 82 7.52 41.70 27.30
CA VAL A 82 8.59 42.28 26.50
C VAL A 82 8.07 42.37 25.07
N THR A 83 7.60 43.55 24.68
CA THR A 83 6.77 43.73 23.48
C THR A 83 7.25 44.87 22.61
N ASN A 84 6.93 44.83 21.32
CA ASN A 84 7.34 45.81 20.31
C ASN A 84 8.85 45.74 19.98
N THR A 85 9.17 46.13 18.75
CA THR A 85 10.53 46.10 18.22
C THR A 85 11.49 46.93 19.06
N GLY A 86 12.67 46.37 19.32
CA GLY A 86 13.74 47.03 20.08
C GLY A 86 13.61 46.89 21.60
N SER A 87 12.50 46.37 22.12
CA SER A 87 12.33 46.13 23.56
C SER A 87 13.19 44.96 24.03
N ARG A 88 13.96 45.12 25.11
CA ARG A 88 14.96 44.14 25.54
C ARG A 88 14.90 43.85 27.04
N TRP A 89 14.92 42.57 27.41
CA TRP A 89 15.22 42.14 28.78
C TRP A 89 16.45 41.25 28.81
N VAL A 90 17.55 41.76 29.36
CA VAL A 90 18.85 41.11 29.37
C VAL A 90 19.20 40.67 30.79
N ASN A 91 19.19 39.37 31.02
CA ASN A 91 19.64 38.73 32.24
C ASN A 91 21.04 38.17 31.98
N LEU A 92 22.07 38.67 32.68
CA LEU A 92 23.44 38.18 32.49
C LEU A 92 23.63 36.75 33.03
N GLY A 93 22.77 36.33 33.95
CA GLY A 93 22.63 35.00 34.52
C GLY A 93 21.25 34.43 34.24
N ASP A 94 20.72 33.63 35.16
CA ASP A 94 19.47 32.89 34.93
C ASP A 94 18.22 33.79 34.99
N LEU A 95 17.22 33.42 34.18
CA LEU A 95 15.85 33.90 34.26
C LEU A 95 14.94 32.76 34.72
N THR A 96 14.40 32.89 35.94
CA THR A 96 13.56 31.84 36.56
C THR A 96 12.13 32.34 36.77
N VAL A 97 11.17 31.53 36.35
CA VAL A 97 9.73 31.75 36.55
C VAL A 97 9.20 30.65 37.47
N GLY A 98 8.64 31.00 38.63
CA GLY A 98 8.18 30.05 39.65
C GLY A 98 9.34 29.36 40.38
N ALA A 99 10.15 30.15 41.09
CA ALA A 99 11.52 29.79 41.46
C ALA A 99 11.68 28.84 42.66
N THR A 100 11.10 29.14 43.82
CA THR A 100 11.57 28.59 45.12
C THR A 100 10.51 27.89 45.98
N ALA A 101 9.23 27.97 45.61
CA ALA A 101 8.14 27.37 46.38
C ALA A 101 7.02 26.86 45.44
N ALA A 102 6.32 25.78 45.83
CA ALA A 102 5.26 25.18 45.03
C ALA A 102 4.10 26.16 44.76
N GLU A 103 3.90 27.10 45.68
CA GLU A 103 2.92 28.19 45.63
C GLU A 103 3.29 29.26 44.60
N SER A 104 4.52 29.27 44.06
CA SER A 104 4.97 30.21 43.02
C SER A 104 4.40 29.85 41.66
N LYS A 105 3.06 29.86 41.56
CA LYS A 105 2.28 29.33 40.44
C LYS A 105 1.72 30.42 39.53
N SER A 106 1.38 30.03 38.31
CA SER A 106 0.68 30.91 37.35
C SER A 106 1.45 32.19 36.99
N ASN A 107 2.77 32.21 37.15
CA ASN A 107 3.58 33.31 36.67
C ASN A 107 3.77 33.20 35.15
N SER A 108 3.89 34.31 34.44
CA SER A 108 3.88 34.34 32.97
C SER A 108 4.92 35.30 32.37
N VAL A 109 5.57 34.88 31.28
CA VAL A 109 6.43 35.75 30.47
C VAL A 109 5.89 35.78 29.04
N THR A 110 5.69 36.97 28.48
CA THR A 110 5.31 37.17 27.08
C THR A 110 6.38 37.98 26.37
N VAL A 111 6.93 37.41 25.30
CA VAL A 111 7.84 38.05 24.36
C VAL A 111 7.10 38.16 23.03
N ALA A 112 6.73 39.37 22.62
CA ALA A 112 5.88 39.56 21.44
C ALA A 112 6.29 40.75 20.56
N ASP A 113 5.81 40.73 19.32
CA ASP A 113 5.88 41.86 18.37
C ASP A 113 7.29 42.46 18.19
N GLY A 114 8.32 41.60 18.16
CA GLY A 114 9.72 42.03 17.99
C GLY A 114 10.49 42.25 19.29
N GLY A 115 9.94 41.83 20.44
CA GLY A 115 10.62 41.85 21.73
C GLY A 115 11.78 40.86 21.82
N PHE A 116 12.79 41.16 22.65
CA PHE A 116 13.99 40.34 22.82
C PHE A 116 14.28 40.04 24.29
N VAL A 117 14.42 38.77 24.64
CA VAL A 117 14.85 38.32 25.97
C VAL A 117 16.17 37.54 25.86
N PHE A 118 17.10 37.84 26.76
CA PHE A 118 18.37 37.13 26.89
C PHE A 118 18.58 36.63 28.32
N SER A 119 19.10 35.41 28.46
CA SER A 119 19.47 34.81 29.75
C SER A 119 20.62 33.80 29.60
N THR A 120 21.31 33.47 30.70
CA THR A 120 22.23 32.31 30.71
C THR A 120 21.43 31.01 30.64
N ASN A 121 20.52 30.80 31.59
CA ASN A 121 19.47 29.77 31.53
C ASN A 121 18.08 30.39 31.64
N ALA A 122 17.08 29.76 31.04
CA ALA A 122 15.67 30.03 31.29
C ALA A 122 15.02 28.83 31.99
N LEU A 123 14.34 29.05 33.11
CA LEU A 123 13.65 28.00 33.87
C LEU A 123 12.18 28.40 34.07
N ILE A 124 11.26 27.72 33.40
CA ILE A 124 9.81 27.87 33.61
C ILE A 124 9.32 26.77 34.53
N GLY A 125 8.90 27.14 35.73
CA GLY A 125 8.51 26.20 36.78
C GLY A 125 9.69 25.45 37.35
N SER A 126 10.65 26.17 37.96
CA SER A 126 11.78 25.54 38.67
C SER A 126 11.28 24.66 39.83
N VAL A 127 10.34 25.21 40.61
CA VAL A 127 9.58 24.51 41.66
C VAL A 127 8.07 24.68 41.47
N GLY A 128 7.62 25.86 41.04
CA GLY A 128 6.20 26.19 40.90
C GLY A 128 5.52 25.48 39.72
N SER A 129 4.19 25.38 39.80
CA SER A 129 3.33 24.77 38.77
C SER A 129 2.53 25.82 37.99
N TYR A 130 1.95 25.44 36.85
CA TYR A 130 1.09 26.32 36.03
C TYR A 130 1.77 27.60 35.53
N ASN A 131 3.11 27.68 35.54
CA ASN A 131 3.83 28.84 35.00
C ASN A 131 3.89 28.76 33.47
N SER A 132 3.88 29.90 32.80
CA SER A 132 3.79 29.96 31.34
C SER A 132 4.80 30.91 30.71
N ALA A 133 5.17 30.61 29.48
CA ALA A 133 5.92 31.49 28.61
C ALA A 133 5.29 31.50 27.21
N LEU A 134 5.23 32.68 26.60
CA LEU A 134 4.79 32.88 25.22
C LEU A 134 5.87 33.66 24.45
N VAL A 135 6.35 33.10 23.34
CA VAL A 135 7.19 33.81 22.37
C VAL A 135 6.42 33.84 21.05
N SER A 136 5.90 35.01 20.66
CA SER A 136 4.99 35.12 19.52
C SER A 136 5.26 36.32 18.63
N GLY A 137 4.95 36.21 17.35
CA GLY A 137 5.09 37.31 16.40
C GLY A 137 6.49 37.41 15.80
N SER A 138 6.55 37.97 14.59
CA SER A 138 7.79 38.10 13.83
C SER A 138 8.85 38.92 14.58
N GLY A 139 10.08 38.43 14.59
CA GLY A 139 11.22 39.09 15.23
C GLY A 139 11.25 38.96 16.77
N SER A 140 10.26 38.32 17.40
CA SER A 140 10.29 38.04 18.83
C SER A 140 11.27 36.92 19.13
N VAL A 141 12.23 37.16 20.02
CA VAL A 141 13.32 36.22 20.29
C VAL A 141 13.53 36.03 21.79
N TRP A 142 13.64 34.78 22.24
CA TRP A 142 14.22 34.44 23.53
C TRP A 142 15.49 33.62 23.33
N SER A 143 16.63 34.23 23.63
CA SER A 143 17.95 33.62 23.47
C SER A 143 18.56 33.24 24.82
N ASN A 144 19.08 32.02 24.91
CA ASN A 144 19.78 31.50 26.06
C ASN A 144 21.17 31.02 25.66
N VAL A 145 22.16 31.29 26.51
CA VAL A 145 23.53 30.79 26.31
C VAL A 145 23.58 29.27 26.54
N LEU A 146 22.90 28.79 27.58
CA LEU A 146 22.92 27.40 28.00
C LEU A 146 21.55 26.75 27.80
N SER A 147 20.75 26.57 28.85
CA SER A 147 19.52 25.77 28.76
C SER A 147 18.24 26.61 28.76
N PHE A 148 17.20 26.08 28.12
CA PHE A 148 15.81 26.46 28.35
C PHE A 148 15.07 25.23 28.90
N THR A 149 14.55 25.32 30.12
CA THR A 149 13.87 24.23 30.82
C THR A 149 12.43 24.58 31.16
N VAL A 150 11.49 23.69 30.86
CA VAL A 150 10.09 23.75 31.30
C VAL A 150 9.81 22.57 32.25
N GLY A 151 9.49 22.86 33.51
CA GLY A 151 9.42 21.84 34.57
C GLY A 151 10.82 21.45 35.07
N GLY A 152 11.29 22.16 36.10
CA GLY A 152 12.63 22.02 36.66
C GLY A 152 12.83 20.82 37.61
N ALA A 153 13.83 20.94 38.48
CA ALA A 153 14.24 19.89 39.43
C ALA A 153 13.50 19.94 40.78
N GLY A 154 12.52 20.83 40.96
CA GLY A 154 11.70 20.89 42.16
C GLY A 154 10.93 19.59 42.44
N THR A 155 10.36 19.49 43.64
CA THR A 155 9.73 18.25 44.13
C THR A 155 8.55 17.77 43.28
N ALA A 156 7.79 18.68 42.64
CA ALA A 156 6.66 18.31 41.78
C ALA A 156 6.18 19.44 40.82
N PRO A 157 7.05 20.09 40.02
CA PRO A 157 6.57 21.10 39.07
C PRO A 157 5.72 20.47 37.97
N GLU A 158 4.47 20.93 37.84
CA GLU A 158 3.52 20.42 36.85
C GLU A 158 2.78 21.50 36.08
N PHE A 159 2.27 21.12 34.89
CA PHE A 159 1.47 21.99 34.02
C PHE A 159 2.16 23.31 33.66
N ASN A 160 3.49 23.34 33.64
CA ASN A 160 4.21 24.49 33.12
C ASN A 160 4.26 24.43 31.60
N THR A 161 4.13 25.58 30.93
CA THR A 161 3.96 25.64 29.48
C THR A 161 4.88 26.66 28.83
N LEU A 162 5.47 26.31 27.69
CA LEU A 162 6.03 27.27 26.73
C LEU A 162 5.28 27.15 25.41
N ILE A 163 4.85 28.29 24.85
CA ILE A 163 4.30 28.39 23.50
C ILE A 163 5.22 29.27 22.65
N VAL A 164 5.67 28.74 21.51
CA VAL A 164 6.37 29.47 20.46
C VAL A 164 5.46 29.52 19.23
N SER A 165 5.06 30.71 18.81
CA SER A 165 4.01 30.86 17.78
C SER A 165 4.23 32.02 16.82
N ASN A 166 3.51 32.02 15.69
CA ASN A 166 3.41 33.15 14.76
C ASN A 166 4.75 33.79 14.36
N GLY A 167 5.80 32.99 14.13
CA GLY A 167 7.13 33.50 13.74
C GLY A 167 8.06 33.84 14.92
N GLY A 168 7.68 33.51 16.15
CA GLY A 168 8.55 33.64 17.32
C GLY A 168 9.74 32.67 17.29
N THR A 169 10.86 33.06 17.89
CA THR A 169 12.09 32.26 17.89
C THR A 169 12.64 32.02 19.30
N VAL A 170 12.99 30.78 19.62
CA VAL A 170 13.76 30.42 20.81
C VAL A 170 15.12 29.86 20.41
N VAL A 171 16.18 30.31 21.09
CA VAL A 171 17.54 29.82 20.89
C VAL A 171 18.12 29.39 22.23
N SER A 172 18.74 28.21 22.27
CA SER A 172 19.45 27.70 23.45
C SER A 172 20.58 26.76 23.04
N ALA A 173 21.46 26.39 23.96
CA ALA A 173 22.34 25.24 23.77
C ALA A 173 21.62 23.92 24.04
N SER A 174 20.70 23.87 25.00
CA SER A 174 19.89 22.69 25.31
C SER A 174 18.43 23.06 25.62
N GLY A 175 17.49 22.25 25.15
CA GLY A 175 16.07 22.36 25.47
C GLY A 175 15.60 21.18 26.30
N VAL A 176 14.87 21.44 27.39
CA VAL A 176 14.39 20.39 28.30
C VAL A 176 12.93 20.64 28.69
N VAL A 177 12.12 19.59 28.66
CA VAL A 177 10.84 19.55 29.36
C VAL A 177 10.83 18.37 30.34
N GLY A 178 10.55 18.63 31.62
CA GLY A 178 10.54 17.60 32.66
C GLY A 178 11.95 17.16 33.10
N SER A 179 12.71 18.08 33.71
CA SER A 179 14.09 17.83 34.14
C SER A 179 14.19 16.90 35.36
N GLY A 180 13.46 17.18 36.45
CA GLY A 180 13.51 16.38 37.68
C GLY A 180 12.51 15.22 37.72
N GLY A 181 12.75 14.23 38.58
CA GLY A 181 11.89 13.04 38.72
C GLY A 181 10.46 13.33 39.20
N GLY A 182 10.23 14.48 39.83
CA GLY A 182 8.89 14.95 40.21
C GLY A 182 8.14 15.73 39.13
N ALA A 183 8.84 16.16 38.07
CA ALA A 183 8.29 17.00 37.02
C ALA A 183 7.34 16.20 36.12
N ARG A 184 6.10 16.69 35.95
CA ARG A 184 5.08 15.99 35.16
C ARG A 184 4.10 16.91 34.46
N ASN A 185 3.47 16.43 33.38
CA ASN A 185 2.45 17.20 32.64
C ASN A 185 2.94 18.59 32.17
N ASN A 186 4.25 18.78 32.02
CA ASN A 186 4.78 20.03 31.47
C ASN A 186 4.75 19.95 29.94
N GLN A 187 4.56 21.08 29.29
CA GLN A 187 4.28 21.12 27.86
C GLN A 187 5.08 22.20 27.13
N ILE A 188 5.57 21.85 25.96
CA ILE A 188 6.11 22.78 24.98
C ILE A 188 5.26 22.68 23.71
N ILE A 189 4.83 23.82 23.16
CA ILE A 189 4.07 23.91 21.92
C ILE A 189 4.80 24.85 20.96
N LEU A 190 5.20 24.32 19.80
CA LEU A 190 5.67 25.09 18.65
C LEU A 190 4.58 25.00 17.59
N THR A 191 4.02 26.14 17.20
CA THR A 191 2.90 26.20 16.23
C THR A 191 3.03 27.41 15.31
N GLY A 192 2.54 27.28 14.09
CA GLY A 192 2.49 28.35 13.11
C GLY A 192 3.80 28.48 12.31
N VAL A 193 3.63 28.93 11.07
CA VAL A 193 4.72 29.10 10.11
C VAL A 193 5.82 30.01 10.65
N ASN A 194 7.07 29.66 10.35
CA ASN A 194 8.28 30.36 10.79
C ASN A 194 8.52 30.39 12.31
N SER A 195 7.68 29.75 13.13
CA SER A 195 7.99 29.54 14.54
C SER A 195 9.14 28.56 14.67
N LEU A 196 10.20 28.96 15.37
CA LEU A 196 11.46 28.24 15.37
C LEU A 196 12.00 28.06 16.79
N TRP A 197 12.47 26.85 17.10
CA TRP A 197 13.39 26.65 18.20
C TRP A 197 14.67 25.98 17.69
N THR A 198 15.81 26.62 17.92
CA THR A 198 17.12 26.04 17.62
C THR A 198 17.93 25.76 18.89
N ASN A 199 18.45 24.54 18.98
CA ASN A 199 19.42 24.11 19.97
C ASN A 199 20.74 23.74 19.30
N SER A 200 21.87 24.22 19.83
CA SER A 200 23.18 23.76 19.37
C SER A 200 23.55 22.36 19.89
N GLY A 201 22.91 21.92 20.98
CA GLY A 201 23.05 20.61 21.62
C GLY A 201 21.73 19.86 21.67
N ASN A 202 21.39 19.30 22.83
CA ASN A 202 20.31 18.31 22.95
C ASN A 202 18.92 18.94 23.08
N PHE A 203 17.90 18.18 22.68
CA PHE A 203 16.52 18.44 23.10
C PHE A 203 15.96 17.20 23.80
N THR A 204 15.46 17.36 25.03
CA THR A 204 15.03 16.25 25.89
C THR A 204 13.60 16.44 26.38
N VAL A 205 12.75 15.46 26.11
CA VAL A 205 11.40 15.33 26.66
C VAL A 205 11.42 14.24 27.73
N GLY A 206 11.46 14.66 28.99
CA GLY A 206 11.67 13.82 30.15
C GLY A 206 13.14 13.44 30.33
N THR A 207 13.87 14.20 31.16
CA THR A 207 15.19 13.76 31.64
C THR A 207 15.02 12.70 32.71
N LEU A 208 14.23 13.02 33.74
CA LEU A 208 13.72 12.08 34.75
C LEU A 208 12.20 12.21 34.92
N GLY A 209 11.61 13.31 34.45
CA GLY A 209 10.18 13.59 34.57
C GLY A 209 9.32 12.72 33.65
N LYS A 210 8.06 12.57 34.03
CA LYS A 210 7.07 11.71 33.35
C LYS A 210 5.89 12.49 32.79
N ASP A 211 5.14 11.92 31.86
CA ASP A 211 3.92 12.55 31.29
C ASP A 211 4.15 13.95 30.67
N ASN A 212 5.38 14.30 30.27
CA ASN A 212 5.68 15.59 29.65
C ASN A 212 5.48 15.54 28.13
N GLN A 213 5.21 16.71 27.54
CA GLN A 213 4.76 16.80 26.16
C GLN A 213 5.53 17.83 25.33
N LEU A 214 5.82 17.48 24.08
CA LEU A 214 6.24 18.40 23.04
C LEU A 214 5.28 18.28 21.85
N LEU A 215 4.75 19.41 21.38
CA LEU A 215 3.94 19.49 20.18
C LEU A 215 4.63 20.43 19.18
N ILE A 216 4.87 19.95 17.96
CA ILE A 216 5.39 20.71 16.83
C ILE A 216 4.35 20.60 15.71
N GLN A 217 3.75 21.72 15.34
CA GLN A 217 2.63 21.71 14.40
C GLN A 217 2.56 22.95 13.52
N ASP A 218 1.69 22.90 12.51
CA ASP A 218 1.30 24.03 11.64
C ASP A 218 2.50 24.77 11.01
N GLY A 219 3.49 24.02 10.52
CA GLY A 219 4.69 24.58 9.86
C GLY A 219 5.82 25.02 10.80
N ALA A 220 5.71 24.79 12.11
CA ALA A 220 6.76 25.13 13.07
C ALA A 220 7.95 24.15 13.02
N GLN A 221 9.13 24.60 13.46
CA GLN A 221 10.37 23.84 13.33
C GLN A 221 11.17 23.78 14.64
N LEU A 222 11.67 22.59 14.97
CA LEU A 222 12.63 22.34 16.04
C LEU A 222 13.93 21.79 15.47
N HIS A 223 15.05 22.40 15.79
CA HIS A 223 16.39 21.96 15.40
C HIS A 223 17.24 21.68 16.64
N ASN A 224 17.92 20.54 16.66
CA ASN A 224 18.84 20.17 17.73
C ASN A 224 19.88 19.17 17.24
N ALA A 225 20.93 18.93 18.02
CA ALA A 225 21.88 17.86 17.77
C ALA A 225 21.26 16.49 18.08
N LEU A 226 21.13 16.14 19.37
CA LEU A 226 20.56 14.86 19.82
C LEU A 226 19.14 15.05 20.36
N GLY A 227 18.22 14.19 19.97
CA GLY A 227 16.85 14.16 20.47
C GLY A 227 16.64 13.02 21.46
N TYR A 228 16.01 13.30 22.60
CA TYR A 228 15.66 12.30 23.61
C TYR A 228 14.19 12.39 24.00
N ILE A 229 13.50 11.25 24.02
CA ILE A 229 12.21 11.09 24.68
C ILE A 229 12.38 10.00 25.74
N GLY A 230 12.28 10.37 27.02
CA GLY A 230 12.52 9.45 28.13
C GLY A 230 14.00 9.08 28.31
N SER A 231 14.83 10.07 28.66
CA SER A 231 16.29 9.88 28.79
C SER A 231 16.66 8.94 29.95
N GLY A 232 16.18 9.21 31.17
CA GLY A 232 16.42 8.39 32.35
C GLY A 232 15.32 7.34 32.60
N ALA A 233 15.62 6.34 33.43
CA ALA A 233 14.70 5.21 33.69
C ALA A 233 13.35 5.64 34.32
N ALA A 234 13.33 6.74 35.09
CA ALA A 234 12.10 7.29 35.68
C ALA A 234 11.26 8.12 34.67
N ALA A 235 11.83 8.48 33.52
CA ALA A 235 11.19 9.34 32.54
C ALA A 235 10.20 8.54 31.67
N THR A 236 9.03 8.27 32.23
CA THR A 236 8.00 7.44 31.60
C THR A 236 6.87 8.25 30.96
N ASN A 237 6.18 7.66 29.98
CA ASN A 237 4.97 8.23 29.38
C ASN A 237 5.14 9.65 28.79
N ASN A 238 6.35 10.06 28.43
CA ASN A 238 6.55 11.33 27.74
C ASN A 238 6.15 11.19 26.27
N SER A 239 5.55 12.22 25.69
CA SER A 239 5.01 12.17 24.33
C SER A 239 5.44 13.34 23.47
N VAL A 240 5.82 13.04 22.24
CA VAL A 240 6.10 14.05 21.20
C VAL A 240 5.16 13.85 20.02
N TRP A 241 4.59 14.96 19.55
CA TRP A 241 3.73 15.01 18.38
C TRP A 241 4.33 15.98 17.37
N VAL A 242 4.59 15.49 16.16
CA VAL A 242 5.00 16.30 15.01
C VAL A 242 3.91 16.14 13.96
N ALA A 243 3.15 17.20 13.70
CA ALA A 243 1.91 17.09 12.92
C ALA A 243 1.67 18.29 12.01
N GLY A 244 1.20 18.03 10.78
CA GLY A 244 0.84 19.08 9.83
C GLY A 244 1.95 19.39 8.85
N ASP A 245 1.56 19.86 7.66
CA ASP A 245 2.47 20.19 6.58
C ASP A 245 3.52 21.21 7.02
N GLY A 246 4.77 20.94 6.68
CA GLY A 246 5.91 21.78 7.04
C GLY A 246 6.36 21.71 8.50
N ALA A 247 5.64 21.00 9.38
CA ALA A 247 6.11 20.75 10.74
C ALA A 247 7.36 19.87 10.69
N LEU A 248 8.44 20.33 11.32
CA LEU A 248 9.76 19.70 11.23
C LEU A 248 10.39 19.52 12.60
N TRP A 249 10.80 18.28 12.90
CA TRP A 249 11.78 18.03 13.95
C TRP A 249 13.08 17.52 13.35
N ASN A 250 14.09 18.37 13.37
CA ASN A 250 15.37 18.15 12.72
C ASN A 250 16.49 17.87 13.74
N ASN A 251 16.85 16.59 13.89
CA ASN A 251 18.00 16.16 14.67
C ASN A 251 19.21 16.03 13.73
N THR A 252 20.28 16.80 13.99
CA THR A 252 21.55 16.70 13.24
C THR A 252 22.42 15.54 13.72
N ASP A 253 22.01 14.90 14.80
CA ASP A 253 22.53 13.64 15.35
C ASP A 253 21.33 12.70 15.65
N ARG A 254 21.53 11.70 16.51
CA ARG A 254 20.55 10.65 16.82
C ARG A 254 19.27 11.14 17.47
N LEU A 255 18.22 10.36 17.27
CA LEU A 255 16.96 10.42 18.01
C LEU A 255 16.74 9.13 18.80
N TYR A 256 16.52 9.27 20.10
CA TYR A 256 16.20 8.20 21.04
C TYR A 256 14.75 8.29 21.50
N VAL A 257 13.98 7.21 21.31
CA VAL A 257 12.63 7.05 21.88
C VAL A 257 12.68 5.95 22.92
N GLY A 258 12.71 6.36 24.19
CA GLY A 258 13.06 5.50 25.32
C GLY A 258 14.55 5.19 25.33
N ASP A 259 15.38 6.16 25.71
CA ASP A 259 16.80 5.90 25.94
C ASP A 259 16.96 4.93 27.12
N SER A 260 16.38 5.28 28.27
CA SER A 260 16.22 4.38 29.41
C SER A 260 14.78 4.30 29.94
N GLY A 261 13.94 5.30 29.65
CA GLY A 261 12.56 5.37 30.13
C GLY A 261 11.59 4.49 29.36
N ALA A 262 10.49 4.11 30.02
CA ALA A 262 9.44 3.26 29.47
C ALA A 262 8.17 4.02 29.05
N GLY A 263 7.41 3.50 28.10
CA GLY A 263 6.10 4.04 27.71
C GLY A 263 6.15 5.37 26.95
N ASN A 264 7.31 5.80 26.45
CA ASN A 264 7.44 7.06 25.74
C ASN A 264 6.96 6.94 24.29
N ARG A 265 6.43 8.03 23.73
CA ARG A 265 5.76 8.03 22.42
C ARG A 265 6.25 9.15 21.50
N LEU A 266 6.44 8.82 20.23
CA LEU A 266 6.56 9.78 19.13
C LEU A 266 5.46 9.51 18.10
N VAL A 267 4.73 10.55 17.70
CA VAL A 267 3.77 10.50 16.61
C VAL A 267 4.15 11.50 15.54
N ILE A 268 4.23 11.02 14.30
CA ILE A 268 4.52 11.80 13.10
C ILE A 268 3.29 11.66 12.19
N SER A 269 2.62 12.76 11.90
CA SER A 269 1.32 12.72 11.22
C SER A 269 1.05 13.90 10.29
N ASN A 270 0.08 13.74 9.39
CA ASN A 270 -0.46 14.81 8.55
C ASN A 270 0.62 15.60 7.78
N GLY A 271 1.56 14.93 7.09
CA GLY A 271 2.59 15.60 6.27
C GLY A 271 3.82 16.12 7.01
N ALA A 272 3.92 15.85 8.32
CA ALA A 272 5.10 16.21 9.11
C ALA A 272 6.36 15.41 8.72
N LEU A 273 7.52 16.02 9.00
CA LEU A 273 8.86 15.45 8.78
C LEU A 273 9.65 15.37 10.09
N VAL A 274 10.18 14.19 10.40
CA VAL A 274 11.22 14.02 11.42
C VAL A 274 12.49 13.51 10.77
N ILE A 275 13.62 14.13 11.08
CA ILE A 275 14.93 13.71 10.59
C ILE A 275 15.83 13.34 11.76
N SER A 276 16.48 12.18 11.64
CA SER A 276 17.55 11.74 12.53
C SER A 276 18.81 11.51 11.69
N ARG A 277 19.93 12.13 12.09
CA ARG A 277 21.18 12.01 11.33
C ARG A 277 22.25 11.29 12.12
N ARG A 278 23.07 10.49 11.42
CA ARG A 278 24.31 9.96 11.98
C ARG A 278 25.25 9.58 10.85
N ALA A 279 26.54 9.48 11.17
CA ALA A 279 27.51 8.81 10.33
C ALA A 279 27.03 7.39 9.95
N ALA A 280 27.32 6.96 8.72
CA ALA A 280 26.78 5.73 8.12
C ALA A 280 27.05 4.43 8.90
N SER A 281 28.06 4.42 9.79
CA SER A 281 28.45 3.28 10.62
C SER A 281 27.74 3.21 11.98
N GLN A 282 26.82 4.12 12.28
CA GLN A 282 26.13 4.19 13.57
C GLN A 282 24.62 4.41 13.37
N ALA A 283 23.78 3.89 14.28
CA ALA A 283 22.33 4.04 14.20
C ALA A 283 21.92 5.52 14.31
N SER A 284 20.94 5.96 13.52
CA SER A 284 20.36 7.32 13.56
C SER A 284 19.12 7.38 14.46
N GLY A 285 18.18 6.47 14.27
CA GLY A 285 17.00 6.32 15.12
C GLY A 285 17.15 5.09 16.01
N ILE A 286 16.81 5.22 17.29
CA ILE A 286 16.81 4.10 18.24
C ILE A 286 15.53 4.16 19.07
N ILE A 287 14.75 3.08 19.06
CA ILE A 287 13.61 2.87 19.95
C ILE A 287 14.01 1.80 20.96
N GLY A 288 13.92 2.08 22.27
CA GLY A 288 14.28 1.10 23.30
C GLY A 288 15.80 0.87 23.44
N ASN A 289 16.57 1.90 23.82
CA ASN A 289 18.04 1.83 23.82
C ASN A 289 18.62 0.95 24.94
N ALA A 290 18.27 1.21 26.20
CA ALA A 290 18.78 0.51 27.38
C ALA A 290 17.82 -0.59 27.87
N ALA A 291 18.32 -1.54 28.68
CA ALA A 291 17.55 -2.68 29.17
C ALA A 291 16.31 -2.32 30.02
N SER A 292 16.29 -1.16 30.68
CA SER A 292 15.12 -0.67 31.42
C SER A 292 14.02 -0.10 30.51
N SER A 293 14.35 0.15 29.25
CA SER A 293 13.47 0.78 28.27
C SER A 293 12.46 -0.24 27.75
N SER A 294 11.17 0.05 27.91
CA SER A 294 10.09 -0.84 27.46
C SER A 294 8.86 -0.09 27.00
N ASN A 295 8.04 -0.71 26.16
CA ASN A 295 6.76 -0.17 25.69
C ASN A 295 6.86 1.21 25.02
N ASN A 296 8.02 1.56 24.46
CA ASN A 296 8.20 2.80 23.72
C ASN A 296 7.63 2.66 22.31
N LEU A 297 6.97 3.70 21.82
CA LEU A 297 6.16 3.64 20.61
C LEU A 297 6.49 4.79 19.64
N VAL A 298 6.78 4.45 18.40
CA VAL A 298 6.79 5.41 17.28
C VAL A 298 5.65 5.08 16.33
N ILE A 299 4.86 6.09 15.97
CA ILE A 299 3.80 5.99 14.95
C ILE A 299 4.11 6.99 13.84
N VAL A 300 4.16 6.50 12.60
CA VAL A 300 4.22 7.32 11.40
C VAL A 300 2.96 7.05 10.59
N THR A 301 2.10 8.05 10.48
CA THR A 301 0.81 7.95 9.78
C THR A 301 0.63 9.12 8.82
N GLY A 302 0.01 8.90 7.67
CA GLY A 302 -0.21 9.93 6.67
C GLY A 302 -1.64 9.93 6.15
N SER A 303 -1.85 10.72 5.10
CA SER A 303 -2.89 10.44 4.10
C SER A 303 -2.19 10.22 2.76
N ALA A 304 -2.80 9.44 1.86
CA ALA A 304 -2.24 9.19 0.54
C ALA A 304 -1.93 10.52 -0.18
N GLY A 305 -0.66 10.74 -0.54
CA GLY A 305 -0.19 11.95 -1.24
C GLY A 305 0.40 13.06 -0.36
N SER A 306 0.28 12.97 0.97
CA SER A 306 0.88 13.92 1.93
C SER A 306 1.73 13.17 2.98
N GLY A 307 2.35 12.06 2.58
CA GLY A 307 2.93 11.07 3.50
C GLY A 307 3.87 11.69 4.53
N SER A 308 3.57 11.47 5.82
CA SER A 308 4.50 11.81 6.89
C SER A 308 5.75 10.95 6.80
N LEU A 309 6.91 11.56 7.03
CA LEU A 309 8.19 10.90 6.83
C LEU A 309 9.02 10.91 8.11
N TRP A 310 9.49 9.73 8.52
CA TRP A 310 10.62 9.60 9.41
C TRP A 310 11.88 9.22 8.61
N SER A 311 12.76 10.20 8.40
CA SER A 311 13.99 10.03 7.64
C SER A 311 15.17 9.77 8.58
N ASN A 312 15.76 8.58 8.48
CA ASN A 312 16.99 8.21 9.15
C ASN A 312 18.11 8.16 8.12
N THR A 313 19.14 9.01 8.25
CA THR A 313 20.24 9.03 7.26
C THR A 313 21.21 7.86 7.40
N SER A 314 21.11 7.13 8.51
CA SER A 314 21.80 5.85 8.73
C SER A 314 20.79 4.74 9.05
N PHE A 315 21.24 3.59 9.55
CA PHE A 315 20.37 2.49 9.93
C PHE A 315 19.51 2.82 11.17
N LEU A 316 18.38 2.12 11.28
CA LEU A 316 17.38 2.24 12.34
C LEU A 316 17.44 1.01 13.26
N ILE A 317 17.29 1.21 14.57
CA ILE A 317 17.14 0.11 15.53
C ILE A 317 15.80 0.22 16.26
N VAL A 318 15.00 -0.85 16.19
CA VAL A 318 13.79 -1.06 17.00
C VAL A 318 14.07 -2.15 18.04
N GLY A 319 14.29 -1.70 19.26
CA GLY A 319 14.73 -2.53 20.38
C GLY A 319 16.23 -2.85 20.32
N HIS A 320 17.04 -2.05 21.04
CA HIS A 320 18.49 -2.27 21.15
C HIS A 320 18.83 -3.23 22.31
N GLN A 321 18.82 -2.75 23.56
CA GLN A 321 18.86 -3.60 24.77
C GLN A 321 17.48 -3.74 25.40
N GLY A 322 16.64 -2.70 25.30
CA GLY A 322 15.23 -2.74 25.68
C GLY A 322 14.35 -3.05 24.48
N ASN A 323 13.03 -2.98 24.65
CA ASN A 323 12.07 -3.21 23.57
C ASN A 323 11.39 -1.93 23.07
N GLY A 324 10.91 -1.99 21.84
CA GLY A 324 10.26 -0.87 21.17
C GLY A 324 9.23 -1.33 20.14
N THR A 325 8.28 -0.44 19.85
CA THR A 325 7.28 -0.64 18.81
C THR A 325 7.35 0.48 17.78
N MET A 326 7.34 0.12 16.49
CA MET A 326 7.16 1.05 15.37
C MET A 326 5.92 0.66 14.58
N ILE A 327 5.05 1.63 14.32
CA ILE A 327 3.86 1.47 13.46
C ILE A 327 3.99 2.46 12.31
N VAL A 328 3.91 1.94 11.08
CA VAL A 328 3.80 2.72 9.85
C VAL A 328 2.44 2.43 9.22
N ALA A 329 1.59 3.44 9.13
CA ALA A 329 0.19 3.29 8.76
C ALA A 329 -0.30 4.39 7.82
N ASP A 330 -1.42 4.14 7.14
CA ASP A 330 -2.20 5.13 6.38
C ASP A 330 -1.39 5.99 5.38
N GLY A 331 -0.32 5.44 4.77
CA GLY A 331 0.53 6.21 3.84
C GLY A 331 1.71 6.92 4.48
N GLY A 332 2.03 6.62 5.74
CA GLY A 332 3.29 7.04 6.38
C GLY A 332 4.50 6.34 5.78
N GLU A 333 5.66 7.00 5.83
CA GLU A 333 6.92 6.48 5.29
C GLU A 333 8.03 6.52 6.34
N VAL A 334 8.81 5.44 6.41
CA VAL A 334 10.07 5.37 7.15
C VAL A 334 11.20 5.05 6.19
N VAL A 335 12.28 5.83 6.23
CA VAL A 335 13.50 5.58 5.46
C VAL A 335 14.66 5.36 6.42
N SER A 336 15.49 4.35 6.14
CA SER A 336 16.78 4.12 6.80
C SER A 336 17.88 3.94 5.76
N ALA A 337 18.67 4.99 5.55
CA ALA A 337 19.55 5.19 4.40
C ALA A 337 21.04 4.83 4.63
N GLY A 338 21.36 4.18 5.76
CA GLY A 338 22.74 3.88 6.15
C GLY A 338 23.37 2.68 5.44
N SER A 339 24.69 2.57 5.55
CA SER A 339 25.44 1.39 5.08
C SER A 339 25.43 0.22 6.07
N GLY A 340 24.93 0.42 7.30
CA GLY A 340 24.73 -0.64 8.28
C GLY A 340 23.34 -1.29 8.16
N ALA A 341 23.17 -2.44 8.80
CA ALA A 341 21.88 -3.14 8.83
C ALA A 341 20.89 -2.42 9.76
N SER A 342 19.65 -2.25 9.31
CA SER A 342 18.56 -1.89 10.22
C SER A 342 18.13 -3.12 11.01
N VAL A 343 17.74 -2.92 12.27
CA VAL A 343 17.60 -4.03 13.24
C VAL A 343 16.28 -3.95 13.98
N ILE A 344 15.62 -5.11 14.15
CA ILE A 344 14.58 -5.34 15.15
C ILE A 344 15.11 -6.36 16.15
N GLY A 345 15.28 -6.01 17.43
CA GLY A 345 15.80 -6.95 18.42
C GLY A 345 17.31 -7.16 18.37
N ASN A 346 18.09 -6.12 18.70
CA ASN A 346 19.56 -6.15 18.55
C ASN A 346 20.27 -7.05 19.57
N GLN A 347 20.09 -6.81 20.87
CA GLN A 347 20.74 -7.55 21.94
C GLN A 347 19.79 -8.55 22.62
N ALA A 348 20.34 -9.49 23.40
CA ALA A 348 19.57 -10.58 24.01
C ALA A 348 18.41 -10.13 24.91
N ALA A 349 18.55 -8.98 25.59
CA ALA A 349 17.50 -8.41 26.42
C ALA A 349 16.37 -7.72 25.63
N SER A 350 16.57 -7.45 24.33
CA SER A 350 15.55 -6.88 23.45
C SER A 350 14.59 -7.97 22.99
N THR A 351 13.63 -8.28 23.86
CA THR A 351 12.59 -9.27 23.60
C THR A 351 11.26 -8.60 23.28
N GLY A 352 10.56 -9.13 22.27
CA GLY A 352 9.21 -8.67 21.93
C GLY A 352 9.12 -7.30 21.27
N SER A 353 10.18 -6.83 20.58
CA SER A 353 10.07 -5.62 19.76
C SER A 353 9.20 -5.86 18.52
N ILE A 354 8.40 -4.88 18.14
CA ILE A 354 7.39 -5.04 17.08
C ILE A 354 7.52 -3.90 16.05
N VAL A 355 7.61 -4.27 14.78
CA VAL A 355 7.39 -3.35 13.66
C VAL A 355 6.15 -3.79 12.91
N ARG A 356 5.21 -2.87 12.70
CA ARG A 356 4.01 -3.10 11.89
C ARG A 356 3.93 -2.09 10.76
N VAL A 357 3.87 -2.57 9.52
CA VAL A 357 3.65 -1.75 8.32
C VAL A 357 2.29 -2.14 7.73
N THR A 358 1.32 -1.23 7.76
CA THR A 358 -0.08 -1.53 7.45
C THR A 358 -0.74 -0.46 6.59
N GLY A 359 -1.64 -0.84 5.71
CA GLY A 359 -2.38 0.11 4.88
C GLY A 359 -1.65 0.44 3.58
N VAL A 360 -2.44 0.69 2.53
CA VAL A 360 -1.93 1.04 1.20
C VAL A 360 -1.08 2.32 1.27
N GLY A 361 0.08 2.28 0.63
CA GLY A 361 1.01 3.42 0.59
C GLY A 361 1.91 3.55 1.81
N SER A 362 1.69 2.76 2.87
CA SER A 362 2.59 2.74 4.03
C SER A 362 3.87 1.99 3.71
N THR A 363 5.03 2.63 3.88
CA THR A 363 6.31 2.07 3.46
C THR A 363 7.39 2.13 4.54
N TRP A 364 8.21 1.07 4.60
CA TRP A 364 9.52 1.14 5.23
C TRP A 364 10.60 0.75 4.22
N ASN A 365 11.45 1.72 3.87
CA ASN A 365 12.55 1.60 2.93
C ASN A 365 13.88 1.45 3.68
N ALA A 366 14.37 0.22 3.79
CA ALA A 366 15.71 -0.09 4.29
C ALA A 366 16.71 -0.16 3.12
N MET A 367 17.59 0.84 3.00
CA MET A 367 18.53 0.95 1.88
C MET A 367 19.75 0.01 1.97
N ASN A 368 19.78 -0.88 2.98
CA ASN A 368 20.80 -1.90 3.16
C ASN A 368 20.13 -3.18 3.69
N ASP A 369 20.82 -3.94 4.54
CA ASP A 369 20.31 -5.14 5.18
C ASP A 369 19.25 -4.82 6.24
N LEU A 370 18.35 -5.78 6.46
CA LEU A 370 17.38 -5.81 7.55
C LEU A 370 17.58 -7.08 8.36
N GLU A 371 17.84 -6.93 9.66
CA GLU A 371 18.02 -8.06 10.59
C GLU A 371 16.93 -8.07 11.67
N ILE A 372 16.22 -9.18 11.81
CA ILE A 372 15.17 -9.39 12.81
C ILE A 372 15.63 -10.47 13.79
N GLY A 373 15.75 -10.12 15.06
CA GLY A 373 16.32 -10.98 16.09
C GLY A 373 17.81 -11.21 15.84
N VAL A 374 18.63 -10.18 16.04
CA VAL A 374 20.09 -10.36 15.97
C VAL A 374 20.53 -11.23 17.13
N ALA A 375 20.26 -10.82 18.36
CA ALA A 375 20.34 -11.67 19.55
C ALA A 375 19.02 -11.71 20.34
N GLY A 376 18.09 -10.77 20.07
CA GLY A 376 16.79 -10.69 20.73
C GLY A 376 15.81 -11.79 20.29
N ALA A 377 14.93 -12.18 21.20
CA ALA A 377 13.90 -13.21 20.98
C ALA A 377 12.50 -12.59 20.80
N GLU A 378 11.58 -13.33 20.18
CA GLU A 378 10.16 -12.99 20.05
C GLU A 378 9.85 -11.65 19.34
N ASN A 379 10.79 -11.13 18.55
CA ASN A 379 10.59 -9.90 17.79
C ASN A 379 9.73 -10.16 16.56
N ARG A 380 8.93 -9.17 16.16
CA ARG A 380 7.96 -9.31 15.08
C ARG A 380 8.09 -8.20 14.05
N LEU A 381 8.14 -8.58 12.77
CA LEU A 381 7.81 -7.71 11.63
C LEU A 381 6.47 -8.17 11.06
N ILE A 382 5.48 -7.29 11.02
CA ILE A 382 4.13 -7.58 10.54
C ILE A 382 3.79 -6.63 9.40
N ILE A 383 3.54 -7.18 8.22
CA ILE A 383 3.19 -6.43 7.02
C ILE A 383 1.77 -6.83 6.62
N THR A 384 0.85 -5.87 6.57
CA THR A 384 -0.58 -6.16 6.37
C THR A 384 -1.34 -5.05 5.61
N ASN A 385 -2.54 -5.35 5.12
CA ASN A 385 -3.45 -4.40 4.48
C ASN A 385 -2.82 -3.53 3.37
N GLY A 386 -1.93 -4.08 2.53
CA GLY A 386 -1.27 -3.31 1.46
C GLY A 386 0.02 -2.58 1.84
N GLY A 387 0.55 -2.76 3.04
CA GLY A 387 1.84 -2.19 3.46
C GLY A 387 3.04 -2.80 2.73
N LEU A 388 4.12 -2.01 2.60
CA LEU A 388 5.35 -2.42 1.90
C LEU A 388 6.58 -2.25 2.80
N VAL A 389 7.39 -3.31 2.91
CA VAL A 389 8.77 -3.21 3.40
C VAL A 389 9.70 -3.53 2.24
N SER A 390 10.56 -2.56 1.88
CA SER A 390 11.56 -2.70 0.83
C SER A 390 12.95 -2.72 1.44
N VAL A 391 13.70 -3.77 1.17
CA VAL A 391 15.08 -4.00 1.66
C VAL A 391 15.99 -4.09 0.45
N ALA A 392 16.92 -3.14 0.29
CA ALA A 392 17.85 -3.16 -0.84
C ALA A 392 18.90 -4.28 -0.71
N GLY A 393 19.29 -4.60 0.53
CA GLY A 393 20.24 -5.66 0.86
C GLY A 393 19.56 -6.97 1.25
N ARG A 394 20.19 -7.69 2.19
CA ARG A 394 19.75 -8.98 2.72
C ARG A 394 18.68 -8.82 3.79
N THR A 395 17.78 -9.80 3.88
CA THR A 395 16.89 -9.93 5.03
C THR A 395 17.30 -11.15 5.85
N ARG A 396 17.62 -10.96 7.13
CA ARG A 396 18.06 -12.05 8.02
C ARG A 396 17.16 -12.15 9.24
N VAL A 397 16.72 -13.36 9.59
CA VAL A 397 15.84 -13.60 10.73
C VAL A 397 16.45 -14.63 11.67
N GLY A 398 16.52 -14.31 12.97
CA GLY A 398 17.05 -15.18 14.00
C GLY A 398 18.54 -15.46 13.83
N VAL A 399 19.38 -14.43 13.90
CA VAL A 399 20.81 -14.46 13.49
C VAL A 399 21.71 -15.20 14.50
N SER A 400 21.57 -14.92 15.80
CA SER A 400 22.46 -15.48 16.84
C SER A 400 21.84 -16.69 17.55
N ALA A 401 22.65 -17.35 18.38
CA ALA A 401 22.20 -18.52 19.11
C ALA A 401 21.16 -18.22 20.21
N SER A 402 20.80 -16.97 20.51
CA SER A 402 19.77 -16.62 21.52
C SER A 402 18.46 -16.11 20.91
N SER A 403 18.40 -15.93 19.59
CA SER A 403 17.30 -15.24 18.91
C SER A 403 16.16 -16.20 18.53
N ALA A 404 15.49 -16.76 19.54
CA ALA A 404 14.37 -17.68 19.37
C ALA A 404 13.04 -16.95 19.04
N GLY A 405 12.12 -17.65 18.38
CA GLY A 405 10.73 -17.21 18.24
C GLY A 405 10.48 -15.91 17.45
N ASN A 406 11.42 -15.45 16.63
CA ASN A 406 11.25 -14.23 15.85
C ASN A 406 10.34 -14.48 14.64
N LEU A 407 9.45 -13.55 14.32
CA LEU A 407 8.42 -13.71 13.28
C LEU A 407 8.47 -12.58 12.26
N VAL A 408 8.50 -12.94 10.98
CA VAL A 408 8.09 -12.06 9.88
C VAL A 408 6.76 -12.59 9.34
N LEU A 409 5.69 -11.80 9.49
CA LEU A 409 4.36 -12.14 8.97
C LEU A 409 3.99 -11.17 7.84
N ILE A 410 3.64 -11.73 6.69
CA ILE A 410 3.18 -10.99 5.52
C ILE A 410 1.78 -11.53 5.18
N THR A 411 0.74 -10.77 5.48
CA THR A 411 -0.66 -11.23 5.36
C THR A 411 -1.56 -10.18 4.72
N GLY A 412 -2.46 -10.61 3.83
CA GLY A 412 -3.38 -9.74 3.12
C GLY A 412 -2.88 -9.34 1.75
N THR A 413 -3.80 -9.25 0.79
CA THR A 413 -3.52 -8.85 -0.59
C THR A 413 -2.83 -7.50 -0.67
N GLY A 414 -1.78 -7.40 -1.47
CA GLY A 414 -0.99 -6.17 -1.66
C GLY A 414 0.08 -5.94 -0.58
N SER A 415 0.09 -6.69 0.51
CA SER A 415 1.17 -6.63 1.50
C SER A 415 2.42 -7.31 1.00
N MET A 416 3.56 -6.64 1.11
CA MET A 416 4.79 -7.11 0.49
C MET A 416 6.04 -6.88 1.35
N LEU A 417 6.86 -7.92 1.48
CA LEU A 417 8.28 -7.79 1.78
C LEU A 417 9.06 -7.99 0.48
N GLN A 418 9.84 -7.00 0.09
CA GLN A 418 10.74 -7.07 -1.06
C GLN A 418 12.19 -7.06 -0.55
N SER A 419 12.98 -8.06 -0.94
CA SER A 419 14.40 -8.18 -0.56
C SER A 419 15.28 -8.25 -1.81
N GLY A 420 16.19 -7.29 -1.97
CA GLY A 420 17.15 -7.23 -3.08
C GLY A 420 18.28 -8.25 -2.96
N GLY A 421 18.64 -8.65 -1.74
CA GLY A 421 19.59 -9.72 -1.43
C GLY A 421 18.91 -10.98 -0.87
N ILE A 422 19.73 -11.91 -0.38
CA ILE A 422 19.26 -13.17 0.22
C ILE A 422 18.31 -12.93 1.39
N VAL A 423 17.20 -13.69 1.41
CA VAL A 423 16.36 -13.88 2.59
C VAL A 423 16.83 -15.13 3.30
N SER A 424 17.37 -14.99 4.51
CA SER A 424 17.89 -16.11 5.30
C SER A 424 17.27 -16.20 6.68
N ILE A 425 16.97 -17.41 7.15
CA ILE A 425 16.46 -17.64 8.51
C ILE A 425 17.16 -18.81 9.21
N GLY A 426 17.43 -18.64 10.50
CA GLY A 426 18.08 -19.62 11.37
C GLY A 426 19.41 -19.11 11.95
N SER A 427 19.80 -19.65 13.10
CA SER A 427 20.94 -19.15 13.88
C SER A 427 22.28 -19.58 13.30
N ASN A 428 23.31 -18.75 13.45
CA ASN A 428 24.71 -19.11 13.14
C ASN A 428 25.39 -20.01 14.20
N GLY A 429 24.70 -20.37 15.29
CA GLY A 429 25.23 -21.23 16.38
C GLY A 429 24.34 -22.45 16.65
N VAL A 430 24.95 -23.51 17.18
CA VAL A 430 24.35 -24.86 17.32
C VAL A 430 23.30 -25.02 18.44
N THR A 431 23.09 -24.01 19.31
CA THR A 431 22.42 -24.27 20.60
C THR A 431 21.10 -23.55 20.95
N SER A 432 20.64 -22.40 20.44
CA SER A 432 19.30 -21.86 20.90
C SER A 432 18.58 -20.79 20.01
N GLY A 433 18.46 -20.99 18.70
CA GLY A 433 17.67 -20.10 17.82
C GLY A 433 16.31 -20.65 17.35
N SER A 434 15.67 -21.58 18.08
CA SER A 434 14.52 -22.35 17.61
C SER A 434 13.25 -21.51 17.41
N GLY A 435 12.40 -21.93 16.46
CA GLY A 435 11.04 -21.38 16.28
C GLY A 435 10.93 -20.01 15.60
N SER A 436 12.00 -19.51 14.97
CA SER A 436 11.86 -18.32 14.12
C SER A 436 11.18 -18.66 12.79
N HIS A 437 10.29 -17.79 12.30
CA HIS A 437 9.49 -18.04 11.11
C HIS A 437 9.36 -16.81 10.21
N ILE A 438 9.45 -17.03 8.89
CA ILE A 438 8.85 -16.14 7.89
C ILE A 438 7.57 -16.83 7.41
N ARG A 439 6.43 -16.16 7.54
CA ARG A 439 5.11 -16.68 7.18
C ARG A 439 4.41 -15.72 6.24
N VAL A 440 4.05 -16.23 5.07
CA VAL A 440 3.32 -15.51 4.02
C VAL A 440 1.93 -16.12 3.93
N THR A 441 0.88 -15.33 4.17
CA THR A 441 -0.51 -15.84 4.17
C THR A 441 -1.47 -14.91 3.44
N ASP A 442 -2.67 -15.39 3.14
CA ASP A 442 -3.83 -14.57 2.76
C ASP A 442 -3.55 -13.58 1.61
N GLY A 443 -2.81 -14.01 0.59
CA GLY A 443 -2.42 -13.18 -0.56
C GLY A 443 -1.26 -12.21 -0.33
N GLY A 444 -0.63 -12.21 0.85
CA GLY A 444 0.63 -11.51 1.12
C GLY A 444 1.76 -12.01 0.21
N THR A 445 2.76 -11.17 -0.06
CA THR A 445 3.84 -11.47 -1.00
C THR A 445 5.22 -11.35 -0.37
N LEU A 446 6.03 -12.41 -0.45
CA LEU A 446 7.47 -12.34 -0.25
C LEU A 446 8.15 -12.33 -1.63
N GLU A 447 8.75 -11.20 -2.01
CA GLU A 447 9.58 -11.10 -3.21
C GLU A 447 11.05 -11.27 -2.85
N ALA A 448 11.65 -12.38 -3.28
CA ALA A 448 13.03 -12.73 -2.96
C ALA A 448 13.62 -13.72 -3.98
N ASN A 449 14.70 -13.33 -4.68
CA ASN A 449 15.37 -14.19 -5.67
C ASN A 449 16.32 -15.23 -5.07
N THR A 450 16.62 -15.11 -3.79
CA THR A 450 17.47 -16.07 -3.06
C THR A 450 16.91 -16.29 -1.67
N MET A 451 16.65 -17.54 -1.31
CA MET A 451 16.10 -17.92 -0.01
C MET A 451 16.93 -19.04 0.63
N ALA A 452 17.20 -18.92 1.92
CA ALA A 452 17.84 -19.98 2.71
C ALA A 452 17.16 -20.15 4.06
N ALA A 453 16.80 -21.37 4.43
CA ALA A 453 16.20 -21.66 5.73
C ALA A 453 16.76 -22.94 6.35
N GLY A 454 16.49 -23.16 7.63
CA GLY A 454 16.99 -24.31 8.37
C GLY A 454 18.47 -24.20 8.78
N LEU A 455 19.04 -22.99 8.78
CA LEU A 455 20.45 -22.77 9.11
C LEU A 455 20.74 -23.32 10.52
N ASN A 456 21.74 -24.19 10.62
CA ASN A 456 22.08 -24.94 11.84
C ASN A 456 20.89 -25.67 12.50
N GLY A 457 19.94 -26.16 11.69
CA GLY A 457 18.80 -26.93 12.19
C GLY A 457 17.61 -26.11 12.65
N SER A 458 17.59 -24.78 12.42
CA SER A 458 16.52 -23.90 12.87
C SER A 458 16.01 -22.95 11.78
N GLY A 459 14.76 -22.49 11.95
CA GLY A 459 14.15 -21.45 11.13
C GLY A 459 13.41 -22.01 9.92
N SER A 460 12.24 -21.44 9.61
CA SER A 460 11.51 -21.81 8.40
C SER A 460 10.88 -20.62 7.67
N ILE A 461 10.73 -20.78 6.36
CA ILE A 461 10.00 -19.88 5.46
C ILE A 461 8.80 -20.67 4.93
N SER A 462 7.59 -20.15 5.15
CA SER A 462 6.35 -20.81 4.78
C SER A 462 5.44 -19.89 3.99
N ASN A 463 4.93 -20.37 2.87
CA ASN A 463 3.85 -19.74 2.13
C ASN A 463 2.57 -20.58 2.33
N ILE A 464 1.56 -20.00 2.97
CA ILE A 464 0.29 -20.65 3.32
C ILE A 464 -0.84 -19.78 2.79
N GLY A 465 -1.23 -19.96 1.53
CA GLY A 465 -2.22 -19.10 0.87
C GLY A 465 -1.70 -17.71 0.46
N GLY A 466 -0.39 -17.47 0.52
CA GLY A 466 0.27 -16.25 0.06
C GLY A 466 1.00 -16.45 -1.28
N VAL A 467 2.01 -15.61 -1.52
CA VAL A 467 2.78 -15.59 -2.78
C VAL A 467 4.28 -15.56 -2.48
N PHE A 468 5.02 -16.53 -3.02
CA PHE A 468 6.46 -16.36 -3.23
C PHE A 468 6.65 -15.78 -4.63
N GLN A 469 7.29 -14.62 -4.73
CA GLN A 469 7.51 -13.92 -5.99
C GLN A 469 9.00 -13.85 -6.34
N PHE A 470 9.30 -14.16 -7.60
CA PHE A 470 10.64 -14.13 -8.17
C PHE A 470 10.69 -13.17 -9.36
N THR A 471 11.78 -12.43 -9.48
CA THR A 471 12.08 -11.54 -10.61
C THR A 471 13.28 -12.03 -11.42
N THR A 472 13.70 -13.28 -11.18
CA THR A 472 14.70 -14.03 -11.95
C THR A 472 14.13 -15.37 -12.40
N ALA A 473 14.63 -15.91 -13.51
CA ALA A 473 14.24 -17.22 -14.02
C ALA A 473 14.80 -18.39 -13.19
N ALA A 474 15.92 -18.18 -12.51
CA ALA A 474 16.62 -19.17 -11.69
C ALA A 474 16.77 -18.65 -10.25
N PRO A 475 15.68 -18.67 -9.45
CA PRO A 475 15.76 -18.27 -8.05
C PRO A 475 16.52 -19.32 -7.25
N VAL A 476 17.44 -18.92 -6.37
CA VAL A 476 18.24 -19.88 -5.59
C VAL A 476 17.55 -20.20 -4.27
N ILE A 477 17.27 -21.48 -4.01
CA ILE A 477 16.55 -21.93 -2.81
C ILE A 477 17.39 -22.96 -2.07
N THR A 478 17.76 -22.67 -0.83
CA THR A 478 18.61 -23.54 0.00
C THR A 478 17.86 -24.03 1.24
N ASN A 479 17.52 -25.31 1.25
CA ASN A 479 16.99 -26.01 2.43
C ASN A 479 18.13 -26.65 3.23
N ASN A 480 18.57 -26.01 4.31
CA ASN A 480 19.57 -26.58 5.21
C ASN A 480 18.97 -27.64 6.14
N THR A 481 17.65 -27.62 6.34
CA THR A 481 16.88 -28.67 6.99
C THR A 481 15.70 -29.05 6.09
N ALA A 482 15.35 -30.33 6.04
CA ALA A 482 14.28 -30.82 5.19
C ALA A 482 12.95 -30.10 5.49
N GLY A 483 12.32 -29.50 4.48
CA GLY A 483 11.05 -28.79 4.62
C GLY A 483 11.14 -27.40 5.28
N ALA A 484 12.34 -26.87 5.49
CA ALA A 484 12.52 -25.54 6.07
C ALA A 484 11.94 -24.42 5.19
N ILE A 485 11.86 -24.62 3.87
CA ILE A 485 11.11 -23.77 2.95
C ILE A 485 9.96 -24.59 2.37
N SER A 486 8.73 -24.11 2.56
CA SER A 486 7.51 -24.86 2.21
C SER A 486 6.41 -23.96 1.64
N ILE A 487 5.53 -24.59 0.86
CA ILE A 487 4.32 -23.99 0.32
C ILE A 487 3.10 -24.88 0.58
N HIS A 488 1.99 -24.27 0.95
CA HIS A 488 0.70 -24.89 1.24
C HIS A 488 -0.45 -24.06 0.69
N GLY A 489 -1.04 -24.48 -0.43
CA GLY A 489 -2.16 -23.76 -1.06
C GLY A 489 -1.82 -22.33 -1.46
N GLY A 490 -0.54 -22.03 -1.73
CA GLY A 490 -0.05 -20.70 -2.09
C GLY A 490 0.33 -20.60 -3.57
N ALA A 491 0.81 -19.43 -3.99
CA ALA A 491 1.32 -19.20 -5.34
C ALA A 491 2.85 -19.13 -5.40
N ILE A 492 3.43 -19.74 -6.43
CA ILE A 492 4.77 -19.44 -6.96
C ILE A 492 4.58 -18.48 -8.14
N SER A 493 5.06 -17.25 -8.00
CA SER A 493 4.88 -16.16 -8.97
C SER A 493 6.21 -15.75 -9.58
N PHE A 494 6.23 -15.61 -10.90
CA PHE A 494 7.32 -14.97 -11.62
C PHE A 494 6.84 -13.65 -12.20
N ARG A 495 7.59 -12.57 -11.96
CA ARG A 495 7.23 -11.22 -12.38
C ARG A 495 8.23 -10.63 -13.36
N GLY A 496 7.75 -10.16 -14.51
CA GLY A 496 8.56 -9.39 -15.45
C GLY A 496 9.69 -10.16 -16.15
N ILE A 497 9.59 -11.49 -16.26
CA ILE A 497 10.61 -12.34 -16.90
C ILE A 497 10.01 -13.15 -18.06
N THR A 498 10.84 -13.60 -19.00
CA THR A 498 10.39 -14.26 -20.24
C THR A 498 10.57 -15.78 -20.27
N ASN A 499 11.21 -16.34 -19.25
CA ASN A 499 11.66 -17.73 -19.20
C ASN A 499 11.51 -18.32 -17.78
N ALA A 500 10.37 -18.10 -17.14
CA ALA A 500 10.06 -18.69 -15.83
C ALA A 500 10.11 -20.22 -15.89
N ASP A 501 10.83 -20.83 -14.95
CA ASP A 501 10.87 -22.28 -14.85
C ASP A 501 9.63 -22.81 -14.13
N VAL A 502 8.91 -23.71 -14.81
CA VAL A 502 7.70 -24.37 -14.30
C VAL A 502 8.06 -25.67 -13.55
N SER A 503 9.24 -26.23 -13.79
CA SER A 503 9.64 -27.57 -13.34
C SER A 503 10.10 -27.59 -11.87
N GLY A 504 9.16 -27.39 -10.95
CA GLY A 504 9.42 -27.52 -9.51
C GLY A 504 9.80 -28.94 -9.05
N SER A 505 9.60 -29.98 -9.86
CA SER A 505 9.74 -31.39 -9.41
C SER A 505 10.43 -32.32 -10.43
N LEU A 506 10.71 -31.86 -11.65
CA LEU A 506 11.26 -32.71 -12.71
C LEU A 506 12.78 -32.57 -12.84
N GLY A 507 13.49 -32.90 -11.75
CA GLY A 507 14.93 -33.19 -11.75
C GLY A 507 15.86 -32.04 -12.17
N GLY A 508 16.38 -31.29 -11.19
CA GLY A 508 17.62 -30.53 -11.34
C GLY A 508 17.60 -29.03 -11.04
N ASN A 509 16.45 -28.43 -10.70
CA ASN A 509 16.31 -26.98 -10.55
C ASN A 509 16.01 -26.54 -9.12
N ASP A 510 16.32 -25.27 -8.82
CA ASP A 510 16.25 -24.71 -7.46
C ASP A 510 14.84 -24.79 -6.81
N LEU A 511 13.76 -24.77 -7.59
CA LEU A 511 12.39 -24.96 -7.07
C LEU A 511 12.15 -26.36 -6.47
N ALA A 512 12.95 -27.37 -6.83
CA ALA A 512 12.91 -28.70 -6.24
C ALA A 512 13.30 -28.71 -4.75
N ASN A 513 13.92 -27.63 -4.28
CA ASN A 513 14.20 -27.44 -2.86
C ASN A 513 12.99 -26.85 -2.10
N LEU A 514 11.81 -26.71 -2.70
CA LEU A 514 10.58 -26.36 -1.98
C LEU A 514 9.80 -27.62 -1.57
N ARG A 515 9.28 -27.63 -0.35
CA ARG A 515 8.30 -28.65 0.06
C ARG A 515 6.89 -28.21 -0.34
N PHE A 516 6.32 -28.87 -1.35
CA PHE A 516 4.96 -28.63 -1.82
C PHE A 516 3.91 -29.41 -1.00
N SER A 517 2.78 -28.77 -0.74
CA SER A 517 1.58 -29.39 -0.16
C SER A 517 0.33 -28.57 -0.53
N GLY A 518 -0.86 -29.16 -0.46
CA GLY A 518 -2.11 -28.48 -0.85
C GLY A 518 -2.16 -28.09 -2.33
N ASP A 519 -3.18 -27.33 -2.70
CA ASP A 519 -3.46 -26.95 -4.08
C ASP A 519 -2.77 -25.63 -4.45
N ASN A 520 -1.55 -25.74 -4.98
CA ASN A 520 -0.70 -24.58 -5.26
C ASN A 520 -0.96 -23.98 -6.65
N ILE A 521 -0.60 -22.72 -6.81
CA ILE A 521 -0.76 -21.96 -8.06
C ILE A 521 0.61 -21.63 -8.66
N PHE A 522 0.74 -21.79 -9.97
CA PHE A 522 1.83 -21.19 -10.73
C PHE A 522 1.34 -19.90 -11.38
N ARG A 523 2.05 -18.80 -11.17
CA ARG A 523 1.65 -17.47 -11.63
C ARG A 523 2.71 -16.85 -12.52
N LEU A 524 2.27 -16.36 -13.67
CA LEU A 524 2.99 -15.48 -14.58
C LEU A 524 2.42 -14.07 -14.45
N ASN A 525 3.15 -13.17 -13.82
CA ASN A 525 2.76 -11.78 -13.63
C ASN A 525 3.56 -10.88 -14.58
N GLN A 526 2.97 -10.44 -15.69
CA GLN A 526 3.73 -9.82 -16.80
C GLN A 526 4.94 -10.68 -17.22
N ALA A 527 4.75 -12.00 -17.25
CA ALA A 527 5.83 -12.96 -17.44
C ALA A 527 5.46 -14.06 -18.42
N SER A 528 6.47 -14.82 -18.85
CA SER A 528 6.32 -16.01 -19.69
C SER A 528 7.11 -17.18 -19.13
N ASN A 529 6.65 -18.41 -19.37
CA ASN A 529 7.42 -19.59 -19.02
C ASN A 529 8.53 -19.91 -20.04
N TRP A 530 9.55 -20.64 -19.57
CA TRP A 530 10.58 -21.25 -20.42
C TRP A 530 9.98 -22.41 -21.23
N SER A 531 10.50 -22.65 -22.43
CA SER A 531 10.11 -23.82 -23.23
C SER A 531 11.32 -24.54 -23.81
N ALA A 532 11.37 -25.86 -23.59
CA ALA A 532 11.49 -26.75 -24.72
C ALA A 532 10.05 -27.10 -25.13
N ASN A 533 9.62 -26.76 -26.35
CA ASN A 533 8.26 -26.97 -26.89
C ASN A 533 7.78 -28.46 -26.91
N ALA A 534 8.45 -29.36 -26.20
CA ALA A 534 8.17 -30.78 -26.07
C ALA A 534 7.56 -31.18 -24.70
N GLN A 535 7.47 -30.25 -23.74
CA GLN A 535 6.99 -30.58 -22.38
C GLN A 535 5.46 -30.57 -22.26
N ASN A 536 4.92 -31.42 -21.39
CA ASN A 536 3.49 -31.54 -21.10
C ASN A 536 3.22 -31.15 -19.65
N TYR A 537 2.22 -30.31 -19.41
CA TYR A 537 1.83 -29.88 -18.08
C TYR A 537 0.38 -30.22 -17.79
N THR A 538 0.14 -30.78 -16.61
CA THR A 538 -1.20 -31.05 -16.09
C THR A 538 -1.38 -30.32 -14.78
N PHE A 539 -2.35 -29.42 -14.72
CA PHE A 539 -2.77 -28.69 -13.54
C PHE A 539 -3.99 -29.37 -12.91
N ALA A 540 -3.86 -29.88 -11.69
CA ALA A 540 -4.92 -30.59 -10.97
C ALA A 540 -4.63 -30.65 -9.47
N ALA A 541 -5.70 -30.73 -8.65
CA ALA A 541 -5.59 -30.87 -7.21
C ALA A 541 -4.83 -32.15 -6.80
N GLY A 542 -4.15 -32.10 -5.66
CA GLY A 542 -3.43 -33.25 -5.10
C GLY A 542 -2.24 -33.77 -5.92
N ASN A 543 -1.87 -33.11 -7.02
CA ASN A 543 -0.68 -33.45 -7.81
C ASN A 543 0.57 -32.76 -7.21
N PRO A 544 1.49 -33.51 -6.58
CA PRO A 544 2.68 -32.92 -5.96
C PRO A 544 3.73 -32.43 -6.97
N SER A 545 3.58 -32.74 -8.27
CA SER A 545 4.62 -32.58 -9.28
C SER A 545 4.49 -31.33 -10.15
N ASN A 546 3.27 -30.76 -10.24
CA ASN A 546 2.98 -29.61 -11.10
C ASN A 546 2.33 -28.51 -10.25
N TYR A 547 1.05 -28.21 -10.41
CA TYR A 547 0.31 -27.20 -9.64
C TYR A 547 -1.19 -27.54 -9.79
N ALA A 548 -2.07 -26.97 -8.96
CA ALA A 548 -3.51 -27.08 -9.15
C ALA A 548 -4.04 -25.98 -10.09
N GLY A 549 -3.42 -24.79 -10.06
CA GLY A 549 -3.85 -23.64 -10.86
C GLY A 549 -2.74 -22.97 -11.65
N LEU A 550 -3.09 -22.43 -12.82
CA LEU A 550 -2.26 -21.51 -13.61
C LEU A 550 -2.88 -20.12 -13.62
N GLU A 551 -2.09 -19.11 -13.29
CA GLU A 551 -2.48 -17.71 -13.41
C GLU A 551 -1.57 -16.96 -14.38
N MET A 552 -2.17 -16.21 -15.29
CA MET A 552 -1.48 -15.30 -16.22
C MET A 552 -2.09 -13.92 -16.05
N ILE A 553 -1.41 -13.05 -15.32
CA ILE A 553 -1.97 -11.78 -14.86
C ILE A 553 -1.10 -10.60 -15.25
N HIS A 554 -1.76 -9.46 -15.49
CA HIS A 554 -1.18 -8.16 -15.80
C HIS A 554 -0.33 -8.15 -17.08
N GLY A 555 -0.56 -7.17 -17.96
CA GLY A 555 0.28 -6.91 -19.13
C GLY A 555 0.47 -8.11 -20.05
N ALA A 556 1.62 -8.18 -20.72
CA ALA A 556 1.91 -9.26 -21.65
C ALA A 556 2.31 -10.55 -20.92
N THR A 557 1.63 -11.66 -21.24
CA THR A 557 1.93 -12.99 -20.68
C THR A 557 1.97 -14.03 -21.79
N ALA A 558 2.80 -15.07 -21.62
CA ALA A 558 2.85 -16.17 -22.58
C ALA A 558 3.08 -17.53 -21.92
N TRP A 559 2.33 -18.52 -22.38
CA TRP A 559 2.50 -19.91 -22.01
C TRP A 559 2.93 -20.76 -23.22
N ARG A 560 3.97 -21.57 -23.04
CA ARG A 560 4.57 -22.42 -24.09
C ARG A 560 4.78 -23.84 -23.57
N SER A 561 4.15 -24.80 -24.23
CA SER A 561 4.29 -26.24 -23.98
C SER A 561 3.85 -27.03 -25.21
N ALA A 562 4.13 -28.34 -25.27
CA ALA A 562 3.50 -29.21 -26.26
C ALA A 562 2.02 -29.40 -25.92
N TRP A 563 1.75 -29.69 -24.65
CA TRP A 563 0.42 -29.92 -24.11
C TRP A 563 0.22 -29.18 -22.79
N LEU A 564 -0.96 -28.62 -22.59
CA LEU A 564 -1.39 -27.97 -21.36
C LEU A 564 -2.79 -28.48 -21.00
N ALA A 565 -2.92 -29.10 -19.84
CA ALA A 565 -4.22 -29.57 -19.39
C ALA A 565 -4.59 -29.18 -17.99
N PHE A 566 -5.90 -29.14 -17.77
CA PHE A 566 -6.53 -28.87 -16.51
C PHE A 566 -7.42 -30.08 -16.19
N GLY A 567 -7.10 -30.77 -15.09
CA GLY A 567 -7.96 -31.84 -14.56
C GLY A 567 -9.30 -31.28 -14.06
N ALA A 568 -10.20 -32.14 -13.57
CA ALA A 568 -11.52 -31.72 -13.11
C ALA A 568 -11.49 -30.60 -12.05
N ASP A 569 -10.49 -30.63 -11.17
CA ASP A 569 -10.25 -29.61 -10.13
C ASP A 569 -9.16 -28.58 -10.54
N GLY A 570 -8.66 -28.66 -11.77
CA GLY A 570 -7.65 -27.76 -12.30
C GLY A 570 -8.24 -26.42 -12.72
N THR A 571 -7.50 -25.34 -12.46
CA THR A 571 -7.97 -23.98 -12.79
C THR A 571 -6.98 -23.20 -13.64
N MET A 572 -7.49 -22.35 -14.52
CA MET A 572 -6.74 -21.31 -15.18
C MET A 572 -7.42 -19.96 -14.99
N LEU A 573 -6.64 -18.93 -14.66
CA LEU A 573 -7.08 -17.54 -14.69
C LEU A 573 -6.18 -16.72 -15.61
N ILE A 574 -6.78 -16.02 -16.55
CA ILE A 574 -6.12 -14.93 -17.29
C ILE A 574 -6.82 -13.63 -16.92
N SER A 575 -6.09 -12.66 -16.38
CA SER A 575 -6.70 -11.41 -15.91
C SER A 575 -5.86 -10.18 -16.20
N ASN A 576 -6.47 -9.13 -16.75
CA ASN A 576 -5.79 -7.88 -17.11
C ASN A 576 -4.57 -8.11 -18.01
N SER A 577 -4.66 -9.09 -18.93
CA SER A 577 -3.52 -9.56 -19.72
C SER A 577 -3.78 -9.57 -21.22
N SER A 578 -2.70 -9.34 -21.97
CA SER A 578 -2.57 -9.73 -23.38
C SER A 578 -1.80 -11.05 -23.42
N ALA A 579 -2.53 -12.16 -23.44
CA ALA A 579 -2.00 -13.50 -23.25
C ALA A 579 -1.85 -14.28 -24.57
N THR A 580 -0.79 -15.10 -24.66
CA THR A 580 -0.62 -16.09 -25.73
C THR A 580 -0.40 -17.47 -25.12
N VAL A 581 -1.04 -18.51 -25.69
CA VAL A 581 -0.92 -19.89 -25.22
C VAL A 581 -0.64 -20.80 -26.40
N ALA A 582 0.55 -21.40 -26.45
CA ALA A 582 1.04 -22.14 -27.61
C ALA A 582 0.67 -23.65 -27.61
N GLY A 583 0.52 -24.27 -26.45
CA GLY A 583 0.30 -25.71 -26.34
C GLY A 583 -1.11 -26.17 -26.72
N THR A 584 -1.24 -27.44 -27.10
CA THR A 584 -2.57 -28.07 -27.26
C THR A 584 -3.26 -28.11 -25.91
N ILE A 585 -4.53 -27.67 -25.87
CA ILE A 585 -5.28 -27.51 -24.62
C ILE A 585 -6.25 -28.68 -24.40
N SER A 586 -6.28 -29.20 -23.18
CA SER A 586 -7.35 -30.08 -22.70
C SER A 586 -7.88 -29.58 -21.36
N ASN A 587 -9.12 -29.12 -21.32
CA ASN A 587 -9.73 -28.56 -20.12
C ASN A 587 -10.88 -29.44 -19.63
N ALA A 588 -10.67 -30.17 -18.53
CA ALA A 588 -11.74 -30.82 -17.77
C ALA A 588 -12.20 -29.98 -16.56
N GLY A 589 -11.46 -28.93 -16.21
CA GLY A 589 -11.70 -28.07 -15.05
C GLY A 589 -12.30 -26.71 -15.43
N VAL A 590 -11.71 -25.63 -14.94
CA VAL A 590 -12.21 -24.26 -15.16
C VAL A 590 -11.14 -23.37 -15.78
N ILE A 591 -11.44 -22.78 -16.92
CA ILE A 591 -10.69 -21.66 -17.49
C ILE A 591 -11.53 -20.39 -17.31
N ARG A 592 -10.97 -19.34 -16.72
CA ARG A 592 -11.59 -18.03 -16.57
C ARG A 592 -10.72 -16.93 -17.15
N ILE A 593 -11.30 -16.09 -18.00
CA ILE A 593 -10.65 -14.97 -18.68
C ILE A 593 -11.38 -13.69 -18.30
N VAL A 594 -10.66 -12.71 -17.76
CA VAL A 594 -11.24 -11.48 -17.21
C VAL A 594 -10.48 -10.26 -17.73
N ASN A 595 -11.18 -9.27 -18.28
CA ASN A 595 -10.58 -8.03 -18.80
C ASN A 595 -9.29 -8.27 -19.61
N SER A 596 -9.32 -9.23 -20.54
CA SER A 596 -8.12 -9.74 -21.21
C SER A 596 -8.36 -10.01 -22.69
N THR A 597 -7.26 -10.07 -23.43
CA THR A 597 -7.22 -10.66 -24.77
C THR A 597 -6.34 -11.89 -24.70
N VAL A 598 -6.85 -13.06 -25.11
CA VAL A 598 -6.09 -14.32 -25.16
C VAL A 598 -6.06 -14.88 -26.57
N THR A 599 -4.88 -15.36 -27.00
CA THR A 599 -4.71 -16.12 -28.24
C THR A 599 -4.27 -17.55 -27.95
N TRP A 600 -5.11 -18.51 -28.29
CA TRP A 600 -4.84 -19.95 -28.26
C TRP A 600 -4.28 -20.37 -29.62
N GLN A 601 -3.00 -20.72 -29.67
CA GLN A 601 -2.30 -20.94 -30.95
C GLN A 601 -2.47 -22.36 -31.51
N SER A 602 -2.82 -23.32 -30.64
CA SER A 602 -3.04 -24.73 -30.98
C SER A 602 -4.49 -25.13 -30.73
N ASN A 603 -4.83 -26.37 -31.09
CA ASN A 603 -6.16 -26.94 -30.85
C ASN A 603 -6.48 -26.95 -29.36
N ALA A 604 -7.76 -26.73 -29.04
CA ALA A 604 -8.26 -26.71 -27.66
C ALA A 604 -9.48 -27.59 -27.51
N VAL A 605 -9.53 -28.37 -26.44
CA VAL A 605 -10.69 -29.16 -26.03
C VAL A 605 -11.21 -28.65 -24.69
N VAL A 606 -12.51 -28.38 -24.62
CA VAL A 606 -13.21 -27.93 -23.41
C VAL A 606 -14.26 -28.99 -23.05
N GLY A 607 -13.90 -29.85 -22.10
CA GLY A 607 -14.82 -30.77 -21.41
C GLY A 607 -15.33 -30.25 -20.06
N GLY A 608 -14.69 -29.22 -19.50
CA GLY A 608 -15.11 -28.47 -18.31
C GLY A 608 -15.74 -27.12 -18.64
N ARG A 609 -15.47 -26.09 -17.84
CA ARG A 609 -15.99 -24.72 -18.05
C ARG A 609 -14.95 -23.79 -18.65
N TYR A 610 -15.39 -22.97 -19.59
CA TYR A 610 -14.65 -21.82 -20.12
C TYR A 610 -15.49 -20.56 -19.90
N MET A 611 -14.96 -19.59 -19.17
CA MET A 611 -15.67 -18.38 -18.76
C MET A 611 -14.92 -17.14 -19.22
N SER A 612 -15.61 -16.22 -19.88
CA SER A 612 -15.11 -14.92 -20.34
C SER A 612 -15.93 -13.79 -19.70
N ASP A 613 -15.29 -12.69 -19.27
CA ASP A 613 -15.97 -11.59 -18.54
C ASP A 613 -15.20 -10.25 -18.47
N PRO A 614 -15.64 -9.20 -19.17
CA PRO A 614 -15.64 -9.19 -20.64
C PRO A 614 -14.21 -9.38 -21.16
N SER A 615 -14.02 -10.21 -22.19
CA SER A 615 -12.72 -10.51 -22.78
C SER A 615 -12.80 -10.92 -24.25
N THR A 616 -11.67 -10.82 -24.96
CA THR A 616 -11.52 -11.30 -26.34
C THR A 616 -10.73 -12.62 -26.37
N ASN A 617 -11.33 -13.67 -26.91
CA ASN A 617 -10.80 -15.02 -26.94
C ASN A 617 -10.54 -15.46 -28.39
N ILE A 618 -9.28 -15.55 -28.79
CA ILE A 618 -8.88 -15.85 -30.17
C ILE A 618 -8.39 -17.30 -30.26
N PHE A 619 -9.05 -18.12 -31.06
CA PHE A 619 -8.69 -19.50 -31.33
C PHE A 619 -8.07 -19.61 -32.73
N ALA A 620 -6.75 -19.77 -32.77
CA ALA A 620 -6.01 -19.98 -34.01
C ALA A 620 -6.01 -21.44 -34.47
N GLY A 621 -6.21 -22.38 -33.54
CA GLY A 621 -6.53 -23.79 -33.80
C GLY A 621 -8.02 -24.09 -33.67
N THR A 622 -8.41 -25.34 -33.92
CA THR A 622 -9.79 -25.80 -33.75
C THR A 622 -10.16 -25.83 -32.26
N LEU A 623 -11.33 -25.30 -31.92
CA LEU A 623 -11.93 -25.48 -30.59
C LEU A 623 -12.98 -26.60 -30.63
N THR A 624 -12.86 -27.56 -29.73
CA THR A 624 -13.86 -28.60 -29.49
C THR A 624 -14.46 -28.41 -28.10
N VAL A 625 -15.78 -28.33 -28.01
CA VAL A 625 -16.53 -28.33 -26.75
C VAL A 625 -17.24 -29.68 -26.63
N ASP A 626 -16.79 -30.50 -25.70
CA ASP A 626 -17.32 -31.85 -25.49
C ASP A 626 -18.73 -31.82 -24.88
N PRO A 627 -19.46 -32.95 -24.84
CA PRO A 627 -20.81 -33.00 -24.27
C PRO A 627 -20.95 -32.47 -22.84
N SER A 628 -19.93 -32.61 -21.99
CA SER A 628 -19.94 -32.06 -20.63
C SER A 628 -19.48 -30.60 -20.56
N GLY A 629 -18.81 -30.11 -21.61
CA GLY A 629 -18.17 -28.80 -21.64
C GLY A 629 -19.16 -27.65 -21.75
N ALA A 630 -18.75 -26.46 -21.31
CA ALA A 630 -19.56 -25.24 -21.38
C ALA A 630 -18.71 -24.02 -21.71
N LEU A 631 -19.21 -23.16 -22.61
CA LEU A 631 -18.69 -21.83 -22.85
C LEU A 631 -19.64 -20.82 -22.20
N GLN A 632 -19.07 -19.80 -21.54
CA GLN A 632 -19.81 -18.73 -20.87
C GLN A 632 -19.22 -17.39 -21.31
N GLY A 633 -20.09 -16.50 -21.78
CA GLY A 633 -19.76 -15.12 -22.09
C GLY A 633 -21.00 -14.24 -22.05
N GLY A 634 -20.82 -13.01 -21.59
CA GLY A 634 -21.85 -11.98 -21.54
C GLY A 634 -21.58 -10.83 -22.51
N ASN A 635 -22.20 -9.70 -22.21
CA ASN A 635 -22.05 -8.49 -23.01
C ASN A 635 -20.59 -7.99 -22.98
N GLY A 636 -20.02 -7.71 -24.16
CA GLY A 636 -18.63 -7.30 -24.33
C GLY A 636 -17.64 -8.45 -24.48
N ASP A 637 -18.08 -9.71 -24.37
CA ASP A 637 -17.27 -10.88 -24.70
C ASP A 637 -17.24 -11.17 -26.20
N LEU A 638 -16.06 -11.50 -26.71
CA LEU A 638 -15.84 -11.84 -28.11
C LEU A 638 -15.06 -13.15 -28.25
N PHE A 639 -15.65 -14.13 -28.94
CA PHE A 639 -15.01 -15.38 -29.33
C PHE A 639 -14.65 -15.34 -30.81
N VAL A 640 -13.35 -15.40 -31.13
CA VAL A 640 -12.83 -15.28 -32.49
C VAL A 640 -12.27 -16.63 -32.93
N PHE A 641 -12.81 -17.19 -34.01
CA PHE A 641 -12.39 -18.46 -34.58
C PHE A 641 -11.66 -18.25 -35.90
N GLN A 642 -10.39 -18.67 -35.95
CA GLN A 642 -9.58 -18.67 -37.17
C GLN A 642 -9.51 -20.03 -37.86
N LYS A 643 -10.10 -21.05 -37.24
CA LYS A 643 -10.31 -22.41 -37.73
C LYS A 643 -11.76 -22.83 -37.44
N ASP A 644 -11.98 -24.09 -37.11
CA ASP A 644 -13.29 -24.69 -36.90
C ASP A 644 -13.70 -24.66 -35.43
N LEU A 645 -15.01 -24.72 -35.18
CA LEU A 645 -15.63 -24.90 -33.88
C LEU A 645 -16.51 -26.16 -33.90
N ALA A 646 -16.19 -27.15 -33.09
CA ALA A 646 -17.05 -28.30 -32.83
C ALA A 646 -17.77 -28.11 -31.50
N LEU A 647 -19.08 -27.94 -31.51
CA LEU A 647 -19.88 -27.59 -30.33
C LEU A 647 -20.86 -28.74 -30.01
N SER A 648 -20.45 -29.63 -29.10
CA SER A 648 -21.23 -30.82 -28.73
C SER A 648 -21.88 -30.74 -27.35
N SER A 649 -21.79 -29.58 -26.67
CA SER A 649 -22.25 -29.41 -25.29
C SER A 649 -23.70 -29.86 -25.10
N THR A 650 -23.94 -30.59 -24.01
CA THR A 650 -25.27 -30.98 -23.50
C THR A 650 -25.65 -30.21 -22.24
N ASN A 651 -24.80 -29.29 -21.78
CA ASN A 651 -24.92 -28.62 -20.49
C ASN A 651 -25.76 -27.33 -20.55
N ARG A 652 -27.08 -27.47 -20.45
CA ARG A 652 -28.10 -26.39 -20.52
C ARG A 652 -28.09 -25.36 -19.41
N VAL A 653 -27.35 -25.62 -18.34
CA VAL A 653 -27.29 -24.72 -17.19
C VAL A 653 -26.07 -23.83 -17.27
N LEU A 654 -24.94 -24.38 -17.73
CA LEU A 654 -23.67 -23.68 -17.73
C LEU A 654 -23.29 -23.15 -19.10
N HIS A 655 -23.77 -23.68 -20.21
CA HIS A 655 -23.42 -23.11 -21.52
C HIS A 655 -24.34 -21.90 -21.81
N ASP A 656 -23.75 -20.71 -21.92
CA ASP A 656 -24.48 -19.48 -22.20
C ASP A 656 -23.61 -18.50 -22.98
N LEU A 657 -24.00 -18.26 -24.23
CA LEU A 657 -23.40 -17.27 -25.14
C LEU A 657 -24.47 -16.29 -25.66
N SER A 658 -25.67 -16.30 -25.08
CA SER A 658 -26.86 -15.57 -25.57
C SER A 658 -26.65 -14.06 -25.68
N SER A 659 -25.66 -13.51 -24.97
CA SER A 659 -25.29 -12.08 -25.00
C SER A 659 -23.87 -11.82 -25.51
N ALA A 660 -23.12 -12.86 -25.89
CA ALA A 660 -21.75 -12.75 -26.39
C ALA A 660 -21.70 -12.62 -27.92
N ALA A 661 -20.56 -12.16 -28.44
CA ALA A 661 -20.28 -12.15 -29.87
C ALA A 661 -19.35 -13.31 -30.26
N MET A 662 -19.63 -13.91 -31.42
CA MET A 662 -18.77 -14.91 -32.08
C MET A 662 -18.37 -14.40 -33.45
N ARG A 663 -17.10 -14.52 -33.82
CA ARG A 663 -16.57 -14.10 -35.12
C ARG A 663 -15.73 -15.17 -35.78
N PHE A 664 -16.07 -15.54 -37.01
CA PHE A 664 -15.24 -16.37 -37.87
C PHE A 664 -14.43 -15.50 -38.82
N THR A 665 -13.10 -15.64 -38.82
CA THR A 665 -12.22 -14.79 -39.62
C THR A 665 -10.89 -15.50 -39.89
N ASN A 666 -10.22 -15.18 -40.99
CA ASN A 666 -8.83 -15.58 -41.15
C ASN A 666 -7.88 -14.62 -40.38
N ALA A 667 -6.78 -15.16 -39.86
CA ALA A 667 -5.69 -14.41 -39.25
C ALA A 667 -4.98 -13.44 -40.21
N THR A 668 -4.88 -13.79 -41.50
CA THR A 668 -4.08 -13.06 -42.50
C THR A 668 -4.89 -12.16 -43.43
N GLY A 669 -6.21 -12.04 -43.23
CA GLY A 669 -7.08 -11.16 -44.03
C GLY A 669 -7.52 -11.69 -45.40
N GLY A 670 -7.20 -12.95 -45.74
CA GLY A 670 -7.76 -13.66 -46.90
C GLY A 670 -8.99 -14.50 -46.53
N GLY A 671 -9.78 -14.95 -47.51
CA GLY A 671 -10.96 -15.79 -47.24
C GLY A 671 -10.63 -17.24 -46.90
N THR A 672 -11.25 -17.78 -45.84
CA THR A 672 -11.22 -19.21 -45.50
C THR A 672 -12.62 -19.77 -45.25
N ASN A 673 -12.77 -21.08 -45.47
CA ASN A 673 -13.96 -21.81 -45.03
C ASN A 673 -13.77 -22.24 -43.57
N HIS A 674 -14.81 -22.06 -42.76
CA HIS A 674 -14.89 -22.47 -41.37
C HIS A 674 -16.05 -23.45 -41.20
N VAL A 675 -15.89 -24.44 -40.33
CA VAL A 675 -16.98 -25.33 -39.91
C VAL A 675 -17.41 -24.99 -38.48
N LEU A 676 -18.72 -24.81 -38.29
CA LEU A 676 -19.39 -24.88 -36.99
C LEU A 676 -20.19 -26.18 -36.94
N ASP A 677 -19.67 -27.17 -36.21
CA ASP A 677 -20.31 -28.48 -36.09
C ASP A 677 -21.20 -28.58 -34.86
N LEU A 678 -22.49 -28.83 -35.09
CA LEU A 678 -23.54 -28.97 -34.09
C LEU A 678 -24.05 -30.41 -33.98
N SER A 679 -23.27 -31.41 -34.41
CA SER A 679 -23.65 -32.83 -34.35
C SER A 679 -23.97 -33.36 -32.95
N GLY A 680 -23.72 -32.57 -31.89
CA GLY A 680 -24.09 -32.89 -30.51
C GLY A 680 -25.61 -32.92 -30.24
N GLY A 681 -26.04 -33.85 -29.38
CA GLY A 681 -27.46 -34.18 -29.15
C GLY A 681 -28.32 -33.15 -28.40
N SER A 682 -27.83 -31.91 -28.15
CA SER A 682 -28.64 -30.89 -27.45
C SER A 682 -28.94 -29.62 -28.25
N ALA A 683 -28.48 -29.55 -29.51
CA ALA A 683 -28.72 -28.47 -30.46
C ALA A 683 -30.10 -28.54 -31.11
N LEU A 684 -31.14 -28.95 -30.40
CA LEU A 684 -32.46 -29.26 -30.98
C LEU A 684 -33.08 -28.05 -31.70
N ASP A 685 -33.69 -28.29 -32.85
CA ASP A 685 -34.58 -27.34 -33.50
C ASP A 685 -35.90 -27.24 -32.70
N LEU A 686 -36.12 -26.06 -32.13
CA LEU A 686 -37.28 -25.66 -31.33
C LEU A 686 -38.21 -24.74 -32.13
N GLY A 687 -37.89 -24.46 -33.38
CA GLY A 687 -38.66 -23.57 -34.25
C GLY A 687 -38.46 -22.08 -33.96
N SER A 688 -39.34 -21.28 -34.57
CA SER A 688 -39.32 -19.81 -34.53
C SER A 688 -40.26 -19.19 -33.48
N ASN A 689 -40.72 -19.95 -32.48
CA ASN A 689 -41.78 -19.50 -31.55
C ASN A 689 -41.32 -18.46 -30.49
N PHE A 690 -40.07 -18.05 -30.50
CA PHE A 690 -39.47 -17.13 -29.54
C PHE A 690 -39.41 -15.71 -30.12
N ALA A 691 -39.57 -14.68 -29.29
CA ALA A 691 -39.50 -13.30 -29.76
C ALA A 691 -38.06 -12.80 -29.92
N SER A 692 -37.11 -13.36 -29.15
CA SER A 692 -35.68 -13.07 -29.27
C SER A 692 -34.83 -14.23 -28.78
N VAL A 693 -33.53 -14.22 -29.10
CA VAL A 693 -32.59 -15.22 -28.54
C VAL A 693 -32.42 -15.11 -27.02
N ALA A 694 -32.71 -13.94 -26.43
CA ALA A 694 -32.66 -13.76 -24.98
C ALA A 694 -33.75 -14.56 -24.25
N GLU A 695 -34.83 -14.94 -24.94
CA GLU A 695 -35.89 -15.80 -24.40
C GLU A 695 -35.61 -17.31 -24.58
N LEU A 696 -34.56 -17.68 -25.33
CA LEU A 696 -34.20 -19.07 -25.61
C LEU A 696 -33.28 -19.64 -24.51
N ALA A 697 -33.76 -20.64 -23.78
CA ALA A 697 -32.95 -21.40 -22.83
C ALA A 697 -32.22 -22.59 -23.52
N THR A 698 -31.32 -22.31 -24.47
CA THR A 698 -30.57 -23.35 -25.20
C THR A 698 -29.08 -23.08 -25.29
N ASN A 699 -28.29 -24.16 -25.36
CA ASN A 699 -26.82 -24.15 -25.48
C ASN A 699 -26.31 -23.60 -26.82
N PHE A 700 -27.20 -23.35 -27.77
CA PHE A 700 -26.88 -23.02 -29.15
C PHE A 700 -27.49 -21.67 -29.52
N SER A 701 -27.66 -20.82 -28.51
CA SER A 701 -28.04 -19.43 -28.63
C SER A 701 -26.80 -18.53 -28.51
N LEU A 702 -26.76 -17.49 -29.32
CA LEU A 702 -25.63 -16.58 -29.44
C LEU A 702 -26.14 -15.14 -29.63
N GLY A 703 -25.56 -14.17 -28.93
CA GLY A 703 -25.97 -12.77 -29.05
C GLY A 703 -25.70 -12.18 -30.43
N GLN A 704 -24.48 -12.40 -30.95
CA GLN A 704 -24.11 -11.96 -32.29
C GLN A 704 -23.18 -12.95 -32.99
N LEU A 705 -23.47 -13.26 -34.26
CA LEU A 705 -22.60 -14.03 -35.16
C LEU A 705 -22.04 -13.12 -36.25
N GLN A 706 -20.72 -13.06 -36.36
CA GLN A 706 -20.00 -12.26 -37.35
C GLN A 706 -19.20 -13.18 -38.28
N ILE A 707 -19.29 -12.95 -39.58
CA ILE A 707 -18.47 -13.63 -40.58
C ILE A 707 -17.58 -12.57 -41.23
N GLY A 708 -16.29 -12.64 -40.94
CA GLY A 708 -15.31 -11.68 -41.43
C GLY A 708 -15.27 -11.67 -42.96
N ALA A 709 -15.01 -10.51 -43.55
CA ALA A 709 -15.00 -10.33 -45.00
C ALA A 709 -14.16 -11.41 -45.72
N GLY A 710 -14.75 -12.00 -46.76
CA GLY A 710 -14.15 -13.05 -47.57
C GLY A 710 -14.20 -14.45 -46.98
N ASN A 711 -14.65 -14.64 -45.74
CA ASN A 711 -14.78 -15.96 -45.12
C ASN A 711 -16.15 -16.58 -45.39
N ARG A 712 -16.21 -17.90 -45.29
CA ARG A 712 -17.44 -18.69 -45.43
C ARG A 712 -17.61 -19.58 -44.21
N LEU A 713 -18.84 -19.71 -43.70
CA LEU A 713 -19.20 -20.55 -42.58
C LEU A 713 -20.12 -21.68 -43.05
N GLN A 714 -19.72 -22.92 -42.79
CA GLN A 714 -20.54 -24.09 -42.94
C GLN A 714 -21.05 -24.53 -41.57
N LEU A 715 -22.38 -24.58 -41.41
CA LEU A 715 -23.05 -25.04 -40.21
C LEU A 715 -23.49 -26.50 -40.42
N THR A 716 -22.83 -27.44 -39.75
CA THR A 716 -23.09 -28.88 -39.92
C THR A 716 -23.87 -29.46 -38.75
N GLY A 717 -24.68 -30.49 -39.00
CA GLY A 717 -25.44 -31.19 -37.96
C GLY A 717 -26.55 -32.06 -38.53
N ALA A 718 -27.31 -32.72 -37.66
CA ALA A 718 -28.51 -33.45 -38.08
C ALA A 718 -29.66 -32.46 -38.34
N VAL A 719 -30.56 -32.76 -39.28
CA VAL A 719 -31.72 -31.90 -39.61
C VAL A 719 -32.67 -31.59 -38.44
N VAL A 720 -32.54 -32.32 -37.34
CA VAL A 720 -33.27 -32.07 -36.08
C VAL A 720 -32.58 -31.03 -35.19
N ASN A 721 -31.44 -30.50 -35.63
CA ASN A 721 -30.67 -29.51 -34.91
C ASN A 721 -30.89 -28.10 -35.51
N ALA A 722 -30.58 -27.06 -34.73
CA ALA A 722 -30.60 -25.66 -35.14
C ALA A 722 -29.62 -24.81 -34.32
N PHE A 723 -29.31 -23.62 -34.84
CA PHE A 723 -28.53 -22.58 -34.17
C PHE A 723 -29.33 -21.28 -34.12
N TYR A 724 -29.23 -20.53 -33.03
CA TYR A 724 -30.01 -19.31 -32.81
C TYR A 724 -29.06 -18.15 -32.58
N VAL A 725 -29.19 -17.10 -33.37
CA VAL A 725 -28.37 -15.89 -33.26
C VAL A 725 -29.26 -14.67 -33.05
N GLY A 726 -28.82 -13.72 -32.24
CA GLY A 726 -29.45 -12.41 -32.15
C GLY A 726 -29.14 -11.67 -33.44
N ALA A 727 -28.02 -10.95 -33.48
CA ALA A 727 -27.55 -10.24 -34.66
C ALA A 727 -26.67 -11.14 -35.57
N LEU A 728 -26.84 -11.01 -36.89
CA LEU A 728 -26.02 -11.65 -37.91
C LEU A 728 -25.30 -10.57 -38.73
N ASP A 729 -23.97 -10.58 -38.71
CA ASP A 729 -23.13 -9.70 -39.52
C ASP A 729 -22.37 -10.52 -40.57
N LEU A 730 -22.57 -10.19 -41.85
CA LEU A 730 -21.98 -10.88 -42.99
C LEU A 730 -20.75 -10.13 -43.55
N GLY A 731 -20.11 -9.28 -42.75
CA GLY A 731 -18.91 -8.55 -43.15
C GLY A 731 -19.20 -7.49 -44.22
N GLY A 732 -20.37 -6.85 -44.13
CA GLY A 732 -20.82 -5.80 -45.06
C GLY A 732 -21.41 -6.29 -46.38
N LEU A 733 -21.65 -7.60 -46.53
CA LEU A 733 -22.29 -8.18 -47.71
C LEU A 733 -23.82 -8.09 -47.65
N ASP A 734 -24.45 -7.96 -48.83
CA ASP A 734 -25.90 -7.94 -48.97
C ASP A 734 -26.52 -9.35 -49.02
N THR A 735 -27.86 -9.42 -49.05
CA THR A 735 -28.60 -10.69 -49.11
C THR A 735 -28.41 -11.47 -50.41
N ASN A 736 -27.89 -10.86 -51.48
CA ASN A 736 -27.63 -11.57 -52.74
C ASN A 736 -26.40 -12.48 -52.64
N ALA A 737 -25.49 -12.17 -51.71
CA ALA A 737 -24.25 -12.88 -51.47
C ALA A 737 -24.33 -13.95 -50.37
N LEU A 738 -25.50 -14.18 -49.74
CA LEU A 738 -25.66 -15.16 -48.65
C LEU A 738 -25.05 -16.54 -48.97
N ALA A 739 -25.32 -17.10 -50.15
CA ALA A 739 -24.80 -18.41 -50.56
C ALA A 739 -23.28 -18.45 -50.82
N SER A 740 -22.61 -17.28 -50.86
CA SER A 740 -21.15 -17.20 -50.91
C SER A 740 -20.48 -17.22 -49.53
N VAL A 741 -21.28 -17.05 -48.46
CA VAL A 741 -20.81 -16.87 -47.08
C VAL A 741 -21.37 -17.94 -46.15
N LEU A 742 -22.53 -18.54 -46.45
CA LEU A 742 -23.21 -19.52 -45.61
C LEU A 742 -23.52 -20.81 -46.38
N ASP A 743 -23.25 -21.93 -45.71
CA ASP A 743 -23.74 -23.28 -46.04
C ASP A 743 -24.40 -23.87 -44.79
N LEU A 744 -25.64 -24.36 -44.91
CA LEU A 744 -26.46 -24.70 -43.75
C LEU A 744 -27.04 -26.12 -43.86
N ASP A 745 -26.44 -27.12 -43.23
CA ASP A 745 -27.08 -28.44 -43.08
C ASP A 745 -28.27 -28.40 -42.09
N VAL A 746 -28.30 -27.39 -41.22
CA VAL A 746 -29.28 -27.21 -40.15
C VAL A 746 -29.82 -25.79 -40.15
N ASN A 747 -30.97 -25.56 -39.50
CA ASN A 747 -31.60 -24.23 -39.50
C ASN A 747 -30.78 -23.23 -38.66
N LEU A 748 -30.63 -22.01 -39.20
CA LEU A 748 -30.06 -20.86 -38.51
C LEU A 748 -31.17 -19.83 -38.28
N TYR A 749 -31.50 -19.55 -37.03
CA TYR A 749 -32.51 -18.58 -36.67
C TYR A 749 -31.89 -17.23 -36.32
N TYR A 750 -32.50 -16.13 -36.76
CA TYR A 750 -32.06 -14.76 -36.43
C TYR A 750 -33.20 -13.91 -35.87
N ASP A 751 -32.89 -12.91 -35.05
CA ASP A 751 -33.89 -11.98 -34.51
C ASP A 751 -34.18 -10.83 -35.52
N PRO A 752 -35.35 -10.78 -36.17
CA PRO A 752 -35.63 -9.79 -37.20
C PRO A 752 -35.79 -8.35 -36.66
N ASP A 753 -36.00 -8.19 -35.35
CA ASP A 753 -36.31 -6.91 -34.72
C ASP A 753 -35.02 -6.15 -34.31
N LEU A 754 -33.87 -6.82 -34.30
CA LEU A 754 -32.58 -6.17 -34.08
C LEU A 754 -32.17 -5.35 -35.30
N ALA A 755 -31.74 -4.10 -35.07
CA ALA A 755 -31.35 -3.16 -36.13
C ALA A 755 -30.25 -3.70 -37.05
N ASP A 756 -29.31 -4.48 -36.49
CA ASP A 756 -28.23 -5.11 -37.25
C ASP A 756 -28.74 -6.12 -38.30
N ASN A 757 -29.95 -6.64 -38.12
CA ASN A 757 -30.58 -7.60 -39.05
C ASN A 757 -31.54 -6.95 -40.04
N ALA A 758 -31.70 -5.62 -40.03
CA ALA A 758 -32.66 -4.93 -40.91
C ALA A 758 -32.47 -5.25 -42.40
N TYR A 759 -31.23 -5.51 -42.83
CA TYR A 759 -30.90 -5.88 -44.21
C TYR A 759 -31.48 -7.24 -44.64
N LEU A 760 -31.80 -8.12 -43.69
CA LEU A 760 -32.43 -9.42 -43.93
C LEU A 760 -33.94 -9.30 -44.20
N SER A 761 -34.55 -8.16 -43.87
CA SER A 761 -35.96 -7.84 -44.12
C SER A 761 -36.97 -8.84 -43.55
N GLY A 762 -36.60 -9.60 -42.50
CA GLY A 762 -37.47 -10.61 -41.89
C GLY A 762 -37.88 -11.74 -42.85
N LEU A 763 -37.04 -12.05 -43.85
CA LEU A 763 -37.32 -13.11 -44.83
C LEU A 763 -36.64 -14.44 -44.48
N ILE A 764 -37.18 -15.52 -45.03
CA ILE A 764 -36.57 -16.86 -45.03
C ILE A 764 -35.68 -17.01 -46.28
N TYR A 765 -34.48 -17.57 -46.10
CA TYR A 765 -33.53 -17.84 -47.18
C TYR A 765 -33.15 -19.32 -47.22
N ASP A 766 -33.45 -19.99 -48.33
CA ASP A 766 -33.06 -21.38 -48.60
C ASP A 766 -31.73 -21.44 -49.36
N PHE A 767 -30.98 -22.54 -49.16
CA PHE A 767 -29.67 -22.76 -49.78
C PHE A 767 -29.69 -24.02 -50.65
N ASP A 768 -29.46 -23.86 -51.97
CA ASP A 768 -29.48 -24.97 -52.92
C ASP A 768 -28.42 -26.03 -52.57
N GLY A 769 -28.84 -27.27 -52.35
CA GLY A 769 -27.94 -28.39 -52.03
C GLY A 769 -27.69 -28.63 -50.55
N TRP A 770 -28.33 -27.85 -49.68
CA TRP A 770 -28.22 -27.93 -48.22
C TRP A 770 -29.59 -28.15 -47.58
N SER A 771 -29.65 -28.78 -46.41
CA SER A 771 -30.92 -29.14 -45.75
C SER A 771 -31.53 -28.08 -44.83
N GLY A 772 -30.74 -27.09 -44.41
CA GLY A 772 -31.17 -26.00 -43.53
C GLY A 772 -31.49 -24.69 -44.27
N ALA A 773 -32.10 -23.76 -43.54
CA ALA A 773 -32.43 -22.42 -44.00
C ALA A 773 -32.06 -21.34 -42.96
N LEU A 774 -31.95 -20.08 -43.41
CA LEU A 774 -31.87 -18.91 -42.54
C LEU A 774 -33.30 -18.39 -42.29
N ILE A 775 -33.75 -18.39 -41.03
CA ILE A 775 -35.16 -18.21 -40.65
C ILE A 775 -35.29 -17.09 -39.59
N PRO A 776 -36.23 -16.15 -39.73
CA PRO A 776 -36.51 -15.16 -38.68
C PRO A 776 -37.25 -15.77 -37.48
N LEU A 777 -36.86 -15.38 -36.27
CA LEU A 777 -37.60 -15.64 -35.03
C LEU A 777 -38.96 -14.91 -35.03
N GLY A 778 -39.91 -15.39 -34.23
CA GLY A 778 -41.25 -14.82 -34.07
C GLY A 778 -42.20 -14.99 -35.25
N ILE A 779 -41.73 -15.51 -36.40
CA ILE A 779 -42.56 -15.72 -37.59
C ILE A 779 -42.91 -17.21 -37.73
N PRO A 780 -44.19 -17.60 -37.60
CA PRO A 780 -44.61 -18.99 -37.78
C PRO A 780 -44.28 -19.46 -39.20
N ILE A 781 -43.49 -20.53 -39.31
CA ILE A 781 -43.26 -21.20 -40.60
C ILE A 781 -44.57 -21.92 -40.94
N PRO A 782 -45.23 -21.64 -42.08
CA PRO A 782 -46.39 -22.41 -42.50
C PRO A 782 -45.95 -23.86 -42.68
N GLU A 783 -46.59 -24.80 -41.98
CA GLU A 783 -46.27 -26.23 -42.08
C GLU A 783 -46.12 -26.64 -43.55
N ALA A 784 -45.12 -27.49 -43.84
CA ALA A 784 -45.00 -28.12 -45.15
C ALA A 784 -46.31 -28.86 -45.43
N SER A 785 -47.13 -28.32 -46.33
CA SER A 785 -48.42 -28.87 -46.69
C SER A 785 -48.26 -30.35 -47.06
N ALA A 786 -48.75 -31.24 -46.20
CA ALA A 786 -49.01 -32.62 -46.54
C ALA A 786 -50.03 -32.64 -47.70
N LEU A 787 -49.56 -32.74 -48.93
CA LEU A 787 -50.41 -32.98 -50.10
C LEU A 787 -50.60 -34.50 -50.26
N PRO A 788 -51.84 -35.01 -50.30
CA PRO A 788 -52.08 -36.41 -50.63
C PRO A 788 -51.89 -36.63 -52.13
N LEU A 789 -51.27 -37.78 -52.40
CA LEU A 789 -51.02 -38.40 -53.70
C LEU A 789 -52.27 -38.48 -54.58
N VAL A 790 -52.28 -37.87 -55.77
CA VAL A 790 -53.17 -38.24 -56.90
C VAL A 790 -52.39 -38.12 -58.23
N LEU A 791 -52.35 -39.23 -58.97
CA LEU A 791 -51.83 -39.37 -60.33
C LEU A 791 -52.61 -38.52 -61.35
N LEU A 792 -51.93 -37.95 -62.36
CA LEU A 792 -52.14 -38.21 -63.80
C LEU A 792 -51.31 -37.29 -64.72
N GLY A 793 -50.44 -37.93 -65.53
CA GLY A 793 -50.21 -37.70 -66.97
C GLY A 793 -49.93 -36.30 -67.54
N ALA A 794 -48.69 -36.08 -68.01
CA ALA A 794 -48.33 -35.81 -69.41
C ALA A 794 -46.99 -35.07 -69.54
N ALA A 795 -46.18 -35.53 -70.50
CA ALA A 795 -44.82 -35.08 -70.81
C ALA A 795 -44.78 -33.68 -71.46
N ALA A 796 -43.69 -32.93 -71.25
CA ALA A 796 -42.76 -32.46 -72.30
C ALA A 796 -41.82 -31.32 -71.84
N LEU A 797 -40.53 -31.55 -72.13
CA LEU A 797 -39.44 -30.63 -72.49
C LEU A 797 -38.96 -29.51 -71.53
N GLY A 798 -37.65 -29.57 -71.27
CA GLY A 798 -36.88 -28.64 -70.45
C GLY A 798 -36.78 -27.21 -70.97
N MET A 799 -36.41 -26.29 -70.07
CA MET A 799 -35.19 -25.50 -70.18
C MET A 799 -34.90 -24.85 -68.82
N THR A 800 -33.63 -24.91 -68.45
CA THR A 800 -32.99 -24.36 -67.27
C THR A 800 -33.08 -22.83 -67.21
N THR A 801 -33.56 -22.29 -66.08
CA THR A 801 -32.97 -21.15 -65.35
C THR A 801 -33.58 -21.14 -63.93
N ARG A 802 -32.87 -21.73 -62.95
CA ARG A 802 -33.30 -21.76 -61.55
C ARG A 802 -33.22 -20.35 -60.96
N ARG A 803 -34.37 -19.78 -60.60
CA ARG A 803 -34.52 -18.52 -59.85
C ARG A 803 -34.44 -18.80 -58.33
N LYS A 804 -33.60 -18.04 -57.62
CA LYS A 804 -33.65 -17.82 -56.16
C LYS A 804 -35.10 -17.52 -55.76
N ARG A 805 -35.71 -18.35 -54.90
CA ARG A 805 -37.07 -18.09 -54.40
C ARG A 805 -37.00 -17.31 -53.09
N ARG A 806 -37.37 -16.03 -53.14
CA ARG A 806 -37.78 -15.24 -51.96
C ARG A 806 -39.19 -15.67 -51.58
N ARG A 807 -39.43 -16.12 -50.35
CA ARG A 807 -40.78 -16.39 -49.83
C ARG A 807 -41.16 -15.24 -48.90
N ALA A 808 -42.00 -14.33 -49.38
CA ALA A 808 -42.57 -13.24 -48.58
C ALA A 808 -43.94 -13.69 -48.06
N THR A 809 -44.12 -13.65 -46.75
CA THR A 809 -45.42 -13.83 -46.08
C THR A 809 -45.94 -12.45 -45.69
N ALA A 810 -46.96 -11.95 -46.41
CA ALA A 810 -47.62 -10.69 -46.08
C ALA A 810 -48.66 -10.93 -44.97
N SER A 811 -48.52 -10.24 -43.82
CA SER A 811 -49.60 -10.11 -42.83
C SER A 811 -50.26 -8.74 -42.97
N ASN A 812 -51.54 -8.74 -43.35
CA ASN A 812 -52.38 -7.54 -43.38
C ASN A 812 -52.87 -7.24 -41.96
N ALA A 813 -52.41 -6.14 -41.36
CA ALA A 813 -53.05 -5.55 -40.19
C ALA A 813 -54.17 -4.59 -40.63
N ARG A 814 -55.41 -4.97 -40.34
CA ARG A 814 -56.62 -4.15 -40.53
C ARG A 814 -56.93 -3.48 -39.18
N SER A 815 -56.66 -2.19 -39.02
CA SER A 815 -57.20 -1.39 -37.91
C SER A 815 -58.45 -0.65 -38.37
N GLN A 816 -59.53 -0.82 -37.60
CA GLN A 816 -60.78 -0.08 -37.74
C GLN A 816 -60.67 1.29 -37.06
N ASN A 817 -61.28 2.28 -37.69
CA ASN A 817 -61.67 3.57 -37.14
C ASN A 817 -62.54 3.43 -35.88
N VAL A 818 -62.33 4.28 -34.88
CA VAL A 818 -63.38 5.00 -34.12
C VAL A 818 -62.84 6.36 -33.63
N ALA A 819 -63.57 7.43 -34.00
CA ALA A 819 -63.78 8.78 -33.41
C ALA A 819 -62.62 9.49 -32.68
N SER A 820 -62.35 10.80 -32.86
CA SER A 820 -63.11 11.96 -33.36
C SER A 820 -62.15 13.02 -33.85
#